data_AF-A0A9P7JLV6-F1
#
_entry.id   AF-A0A9P7JLV6-F1
#
_cell.length_a   1.000
_cell.length_b   1.000
_cell.length_c   1.000
_cell.angle_alpha   90.00
_cell.angle_beta   90.00
_cell.angle_gamma   90.00
#
_symmetry.space_group_name_H-M   'P 1'
#
loop_
_entity.id
_entity.type
_entity.pdbx_description
1 polymer ?
#
loop_
_entity_poly.entity_id
_entity_poly.type
_entity_poly.pdbx_seq_one_letter_code
_entity_poly.pdbx_strand_id
1 'polypeptide(L)'
;MSVSDVKQDFGPEISMSRLPDEPKSLPSKYFLGHTDPLTCVALFPDSKMIITGSYDRRIRLWDVGSGQAIGEPLRGHKVSVNVIAVSPNGTMFVSGGGDGRILIWNATTRNLATAPIQAHSNRINSISFSPDSATIASIAGTIIKIWDVGTAKLIMDIKSTTSERQVAFSPEGSRIASVSHLAPDQQMLRIWDVKTGKPAAVNPIAGHTGGLLSVAWFPNGQRLVTASLDRTIRVWISETGRQEGHSLGGDAAWMADYVAVSSDGKLIAALCGDQSIRLWNAITLDQKLVLQHAEPVLCMAISADIRFIVGGCGDKKLCLWNIENITQDEHNSRPLSTLGPEKQEDSAPDSSLPDQSPMNLMYPEVQSGPEQTVSQAVITSHGPLPLEPPTTAKEDTDPVASPAEHSHFRKWWRQAFNFWNAGKHLSSQQRIAEIEPRSDEIENVITNQGQSPAQDILDEFNRYVMNEIPIHLIYLPTMELVGRNFVKNHFQDRIKEITEDLVVEAQARFVPPLTREKVVPTLVRRKVEYGILSHRWLDSGEPSYQDMMERKLSGSSGPSNVGYLLSNITSRPKDGRHTLHTSHSENKVQSPGYKKLQKCCEEARRLDLHFLWSDTCCIDKNSSAELDESIRSMFRWYRNSSICIAYLGGTTVIEDLRLEEWFMRGWTLQELLAPRKIKFFNKDWQRLTDQDDDKEEDTPLMTVLQEVTGIPETELIDFEPTPHYIDKRMTWAAQRITTRAEDVAYSLMGMFDVSLQIAYGEGGERAFGRLIEAIMQAGGYSSVLNWAGEPAKHHASFALPASPLSYVGHPDIVSIGRLDMMLTSRGLRIPLVIVPLEMAKPEFDGHPIINPKFYCTHHGIGEVKIDTRGYRFKAMFREYALGIFHYIPAEDSQNPGLPKQVAAYLLERSEVNPQEDIPVGLSRQYRSFEDGWRRVPTGFIYVELPGVPDFASLWYIDRTCLETVYL
;
A
#
# COMPACT_ATOMS: atom_id res chain seq x y z
N MET A 1 2.79 64.12 -16.87
CA MET A 1 4.08 64.79 -16.58
C MET A 1 4.81 63.97 -15.53
N SER A 2 6.14 64.05 -15.52
CA SER A 2 7.08 63.35 -14.62
C SER A 2 7.21 64.05 -13.26
N VAL A 3 8.27 63.71 -12.49
CA VAL A 3 8.72 64.34 -11.22
C VAL A 3 7.89 63.85 -10.01
N SER A 4 8.28 62.83 -9.24
CA SER A 4 9.47 62.58 -8.39
C SER A 4 9.25 62.92 -6.91
N ASP A 5 10.07 62.31 -6.05
CA ASP A 5 10.38 62.70 -4.67
C ASP A 5 9.26 62.75 -3.62
N VAL A 6 9.09 61.62 -2.90
CA VAL A 6 9.23 61.63 -1.43
C VAL A 6 10.04 60.40 -1.01
N LYS A 7 11.30 60.61 -0.59
CA LYS A 7 11.99 59.72 0.35
C LYS A 7 11.70 60.21 1.76
N GLN A 8 11.35 59.30 2.66
CA GLN A 8 11.59 59.50 4.09
C GLN A 8 11.86 58.15 4.77
N ASP A 9 12.77 58.17 5.72
CA ASP A 9 13.52 56.98 6.13
C ASP A 9 12.77 56.05 7.09
N PHE A 10 12.91 54.74 6.85
CA PHE A 10 12.88 53.73 7.90
C PHE A 10 14.16 52.91 7.78
N GLY A 11 14.91 52.80 8.87
CA GLY A 11 15.97 51.80 9.04
C GLY A 11 15.76 51.04 10.35
N PRO A 12 16.70 50.16 10.72
CA PRO A 12 17.65 49.46 9.86
C PRO A 12 16.99 48.24 9.20
N GLU A 13 17.69 47.60 8.25
CA GLU A 13 17.28 46.30 7.73
C GLU A 13 17.22 45.27 8.89
N ILE A 14 16.03 44.77 9.20
CA ILE A 14 15.93 43.45 9.84
C ILE A 14 16.38 42.46 8.78
N SER A 15 17.65 42.06 8.88
CA SER A 15 18.22 40.94 8.14
C SER A 15 17.21 39.80 8.12
N MET A 16 16.72 39.44 6.94
CA MET A 16 15.95 38.21 6.76
C MET A 16 16.87 37.06 7.15
N SER A 17 16.73 36.57 8.37
CA SER A 17 17.30 35.31 8.79
C SER A 17 16.78 34.26 7.82
N ARG A 18 17.67 33.75 6.96
CA ARG A 18 17.37 32.64 6.06
C ARG A 18 16.72 31.53 6.90
N LEU A 19 15.44 31.30 6.65
CA LEU A 19 14.83 30.02 7.00
C LEU A 19 15.64 28.93 6.30
N PRO A 20 15.82 27.75 6.92
CA PRO A 20 16.45 26.63 6.24
C PRO A 20 15.70 26.35 4.94
N ASP A 21 16.44 26.11 3.85
CA ASP A 21 15.86 25.90 2.52
C ASP A 21 14.99 24.64 2.52
N GLU A 22 13.66 24.80 2.68
CA GLU A 22 12.69 23.72 2.55
C GLU A 22 12.91 22.97 1.22
N PRO A 23 12.95 21.63 1.20
CA PRO A 23 13.10 20.88 -0.03
C PRO A 23 11.89 21.14 -0.94
N LYS A 24 12.19 21.63 -2.15
CA LYS A 24 11.19 22.08 -3.14
C LYS A 24 11.30 21.24 -4.41
N SER A 25 10.16 20.72 -4.87
CA SER A 25 10.07 19.93 -6.10
C SER A 25 9.14 20.57 -7.13
N LEU A 26 9.55 20.51 -8.41
CA LEU A 26 8.81 21.00 -9.57
C LEU A 26 8.08 19.84 -10.29
N PRO A 27 7.06 20.12 -11.11
CA PRO A 27 6.36 19.07 -11.86
C PRO A 27 7.31 18.31 -12.78
N SER A 28 7.24 16.99 -12.76
CA SER A 28 7.97 16.12 -13.71
C SER A 28 7.27 16.07 -15.07
N LYS A 29 5.97 16.38 -15.15
CA LYS A 29 5.20 16.35 -16.40
C LYS A 29 4.07 17.38 -16.42
N TYR A 30 3.77 17.88 -17.61
CA TYR A 30 2.64 18.78 -17.89
C TYR A 30 1.74 18.17 -18.96
N PHE A 31 0.43 18.33 -18.82
CA PHE A 31 -0.57 17.94 -19.81
C PHE A 31 -1.34 19.19 -20.26
N LEU A 32 -1.49 19.35 -21.58
CA LEU A 32 -2.01 20.56 -22.23
C LEU A 32 -3.26 20.23 -23.06
N GLY A 33 -4.28 21.08 -22.99
CA GLY A 33 -5.44 20.96 -23.88
C GLY A 33 -6.76 21.55 -23.37
N HIS A 34 -6.88 21.87 -22.08
CA HIS A 34 -7.98 22.71 -21.58
C HIS A 34 -7.79 24.17 -22.02
N THR A 35 -8.90 24.86 -22.27
CA THR A 35 -8.89 26.26 -22.76
C THR A 35 -9.13 27.30 -21.68
N ASP A 36 -9.41 26.85 -20.46
CA ASP A 36 -9.70 27.65 -19.26
C ASP A 36 -9.21 26.89 -18.00
N PRO A 37 -9.06 27.52 -16.82
CA PRO A 37 -8.45 26.89 -15.65
C PRO A 37 -9.11 25.57 -15.25
N LEU A 38 -8.30 24.65 -14.72
CA LEU A 38 -8.81 23.38 -14.20
C LEU A 38 -9.46 23.62 -12.84
N THR A 39 -10.61 22.99 -12.63
CA THR A 39 -11.46 23.15 -11.44
C THR A 39 -11.47 21.90 -10.56
N CYS A 40 -11.29 20.74 -11.17
CA CYS A 40 -11.26 19.45 -10.50
C CYS A 40 -10.41 18.44 -11.27
N VAL A 41 -9.77 17.54 -10.53
CA VAL A 41 -8.97 16.43 -11.04
C VAL A 41 -9.27 15.18 -10.20
N ALA A 42 -9.26 14.02 -10.83
CA ALA A 42 -9.25 12.73 -10.15
C ALA A 42 -8.35 11.74 -10.91
N LEU A 43 -7.84 10.74 -10.20
CA LEU A 43 -7.10 9.61 -10.77
C LEU A 43 -7.99 8.37 -10.76
N PHE A 44 -7.80 7.49 -11.72
CA PHE A 44 -8.39 6.15 -11.68
C PHE A 44 -7.65 5.25 -10.69
N PRO A 45 -8.31 4.24 -10.09
CA PRO A 45 -7.70 3.34 -9.10
C PRO A 45 -6.47 2.60 -9.63
N ASP A 46 -6.42 2.31 -10.94
CA ASP A 46 -5.27 1.68 -11.59
C ASP A 46 -4.04 2.60 -11.74
N SER A 47 -4.20 3.89 -11.40
CA SER A 47 -3.20 4.96 -11.54
C SER A 47 -2.64 5.17 -12.95
N LYS A 48 -3.31 4.65 -13.99
CA LYS A 48 -2.92 4.81 -15.41
C LYS A 48 -3.63 5.97 -16.10
N MET A 49 -4.81 6.35 -15.62
CA MET A 49 -5.62 7.40 -16.23
C MET A 49 -5.90 8.54 -15.24
N ILE A 50 -5.81 9.79 -15.73
CA ILE A 50 -6.24 11.00 -15.02
C ILE A 50 -7.51 11.53 -15.70
N ILE A 51 -8.43 12.09 -14.93
CA ILE A 51 -9.59 12.81 -15.45
C ILE A 51 -9.66 14.23 -14.87
N THR A 52 -9.94 15.21 -15.73
CA THR A 52 -9.95 16.64 -15.39
C THR A 52 -11.21 17.34 -15.86
N GLY A 53 -11.72 18.27 -15.04
CA GLY A 53 -12.76 19.22 -15.39
C GLY A 53 -12.24 20.66 -15.33
N SER A 54 -12.92 21.56 -16.04
CA SER A 54 -12.49 22.95 -16.23
C SER A 54 -13.67 23.91 -16.38
N TYR A 55 -13.40 25.20 -16.19
CA TYR A 55 -14.29 26.30 -16.59
C TYR A 55 -14.64 26.26 -18.10
N ASP A 56 -13.83 25.61 -18.96
CA ASP A 56 -14.12 25.43 -20.40
C ASP A 56 -15.33 24.52 -20.69
N ARG A 57 -15.93 23.93 -19.65
CA ARG A 57 -17.13 23.07 -19.71
C ARG A 57 -16.87 21.76 -20.45
N ARG A 58 -15.63 21.30 -20.43
CA ARG A 58 -15.21 19.99 -20.93
C ARG A 58 -14.69 19.13 -19.79
N ILE A 59 -14.74 17.83 -20.04
CA ILE A 59 -14.02 16.83 -19.26
C ILE A 59 -12.99 16.22 -20.21
N ARG A 60 -11.76 16.03 -19.74
CA ARG A 60 -10.70 15.33 -20.49
C ARG A 60 -10.17 14.17 -19.67
N LEU A 61 -9.82 13.11 -20.37
CA LEU A 61 -9.11 11.96 -19.83
C LEU A 61 -7.70 11.98 -20.40
N TRP A 62 -6.72 11.59 -19.60
CA TRP A 62 -5.30 11.61 -19.95
C TRP A 62 -4.68 10.28 -19.57
N ASP A 63 -3.81 9.77 -20.43
CA ASP A 63 -2.97 8.62 -20.11
C ASP A 63 -1.69 9.10 -19.39
N VAL A 64 -1.43 8.55 -18.21
CA VAL A 64 -0.31 8.98 -17.34
C VAL A 64 1.03 8.71 -18.02
N GLY A 65 1.20 7.51 -18.59
CA GLY A 65 2.45 7.03 -19.18
C GLY A 65 2.89 7.87 -20.39
N SER A 66 2.06 7.94 -21.42
CA SER A 66 2.31 8.74 -22.63
C SER A 66 2.20 10.25 -22.37
N GLY A 67 1.29 10.70 -21.49
CA GLY A 67 0.99 12.12 -21.28
C GLY A 67 -0.06 12.69 -22.23
N GLN A 68 -0.66 11.85 -23.08
CA GLN A 68 -1.57 12.29 -24.14
C GLN A 68 -3.03 12.29 -23.68
N ALA A 69 -3.86 13.12 -24.32
CA ALA A 69 -5.31 13.11 -24.11
C ALA A 69 -5.92 11.85 -24.75
N ILE A 70 -6.75 11.14 -23.98
CA ILE A 70 -7.44 9.93 -24.45
C ILE A 70 -8.68 10.35 -25.25
N GLY A 71 -8.45 10.66 -26.53
CA GLY A 71 -9.46 11.05 -27.51
C GLY A 71 -10.21 12.35 -27.18
N GLU A 72 -11.39 12.51 -27.81
CA GLU A 72 -12.11 13.79 -27.79
C GLU A 72 -12.59 14.29 -26.40
N PRO A 73 -12.57 15.61 -26.13
CA PRO A 73 -13.08 16.19 -24.88
C PRO A 73 -14.58 15.97 -24.71
N LEU A 74 -14.98 15.35 -23.60
CA LEU A 74 -16.37 15.01 -23.32
C LEU A 74 -17.19 16.28 -23.02
N ARG A 75 -18.46 16.26 -23.46
CA ARG A 75 -19.36 17.43 -23.46
C ARG A 75 -20.71 17.05 -22.86
N GLY A 76 -21.26 17.92 -22.01
CA GLY A 76 -22.60 17.70 -21.46
C GLY A 76 -23.04 18.78 -20.45
N HIS A 77 -22.11 19.31 -19.66
CA HIS A 77 -22.37 20.47 -18.81
C HIS A 77 -22.56 21.75 -19.63
N LYS A 78 -23.49 22.60 -19.19
CA LYS A 78 -23.83 23.89 -19.80
C LYS A 78 -22.96 25.04 -19.26
N VAL A 79 -22.50 24.89 -18.02
CA VAL A 79 -21.62 25.79 -17.24
C VAL A 79 -20.34 25.01 -16.90
N SER A 80 -19.42 25.59 -16.11
CA SER A 80 -18.20 24.92 -15.65
C SER A 80 -18.46 23.53 -15.07
N VAL A 81 -17.52 22.62 -15.28
CA VAL A 81 -17.42 21.41 -14.44
C VAL A 81 -16.79 21.88 -13.13
N ASN A 82 -17.34 21.51 -11.98
CA ASN A 82 -16.84 21.96 -10.68
C ASN A 82 -16.20 20.83 -9.87
N VAL A 83 -16.68 19.60 -10.04
CA VAL A 83 -16.20 18.43 -9.33
C VAL A 83 -16.30 17.20 -10.21
N ILE A 84 -15.33 16.31 -10.10
CA ILE A 84 -15.34 14.97 -10.68
C ILE A 84 -14.94 13.99 -9.58
N ALA A 85 -15.60 12.84 -9.56
CA ALA A 85 -15.19 11.69 -8.76
C ALA A 85 -15.17 10.45 -9.66
N VAL A 86 -14.23 9.53 -9.41
CA VAL A 86 -14.16 8.21 -10.07
C VAL A 86 -14.71 7.16 -9.10
N SER A 87 -15.38 6.13 -9.61
CA SER A 87 -15.85 5.04 -8.75
C SER A 87 -14.66 4.23 -8.20
N PRO A 88 -14.72 3.71 -6.96
CA PRO A 88 -13.67 2.85 -6.40
C PRO A 88 -13.31 1.63 -7.27
N ASN A 89 -14.26 1.09 -8.03
CA ASN A 89 -14.00 0.01 -8.99
C ASN A 89 -13.45 0.46 -10.37
N GLY A 90 -13.22 1.76 -10.58
CA GLY A 90 -12.68 2.34 -11.82
C GLY A 90 -13.60 2.31 -13.05
N THR A 91 -14.73 1.61 -13.01
CA THR A 91 -15.61 1.40 -14.18
C THR A 91 -16.44 2.62 -14.59
N MET A 92 -16.65 3.56 -13.66
CA MET A 92 -17.50 4.73 -13.85
C MET A 92 -16.85 5.99 -13.29
N PHE A 93 -17.31 7.15 -13.76
CA PHE A 93 -17.00 8.42 -13.12
C PHE A 93 -18.20 9.35 -13.20
N VAL A 94 -18.24 10.34 -12.31
CA VAL A 94 -19.34 11.27 -12.17
C VAL A 94 -18.81 12.69 -12.21
N SER A 95 -19.49 13.57 -12.94
CA SER A 95 -19.16 14.99 -13.02
C SER A 95 -20.32 15.86 -12.54
N GLY A 96 -20.00 16.82 -11.66
CA GLY A 96 -20.92 17.80 -11.10
C GLY A 96 -20.59 19.20 -11.62
N GLY A 97 -21.61 19.93 -12.08
CA GLY A 97 -21.42 21.23 -12.76
C GLY A 97 -21.95 22.44 -12.00
N GLY A 98 -21.53 23.62 -12.47
CA GLY A 98 -22.10 24.92 -12.12
C GLY A 98 -23.56 25.08 -12.56
N ASP A 99 -24.06 24.19 -13.42
CA ASP A 99 -25.45 24.09 -13.86
C ASP A 99 -26.35 23.24 -12.95
N GLY A 100 -25.84 22.80 -11.79
CA GLY A 100 -26.59 21.97 -10.82
C GLY A 100 -26.82 20.53 -11.29
N ARG A 101 -26.16 20.11 -12.37
CA ARG A 101 -26.32 18.79 -12.98
C ARG A 101 -25.27 17.80 -12.53
N ILE A 102 -25.68 16.54 -12.42
CA ILE A 102 -24.82 15.37 -12.27
C ILE A 102 -24.91 14.57 -13.58
N LEU A 103 -23.75 14.27 -14.17
CA LEU A 103 -23.64 13.38 -15.33
C LEU A 103 -22.85 12.15 -14.89
N ILE A 104 -23.41 10.96 -15.13
CA ILE A 104 -22.78 9.67 -14.83
C ILE A 104 -22.24 9.08 -16.14
N TRP A 105 -20.97 8.70 -16.14
CA TRP A 105 -20.25 8.25 -17.31
C TRP A 105 -19.68 6.85 -17.08
N ASN A 106 -19.68 6.03 -18.13
CA ASN A 106 -18.92 4.79 -18.17
C ASN A 106 -17.48 5.12 -18.62
N ALA A 107 -16.47 4.69 -17.85
CA ALA A 107 -15.09 5.07 -18.06
C ALA A 107 -14.52 4.52 -19.38
N THR A 108 -14.79 3.25 -19.67
CA THR A 108 -14.27 2.51 -20.84
C THR A 108 -14.85 3.02 -22.15
N THR A 109 -16.17 3.13 -22.25
CA THR A 109 -16.87 3.57 -23.46
C THR A 109 -16.90 5.09 -23.62
N ARG A 110 -16.61 5.83 -22.54
CA ARG A 110 -16.62 7.31 -22.46
C ARG A 110 -17.96 7.95 -22.80
N ASN A 111 -19.04 7.17 -22.75
CA ASN A 111 -20.42 7.60 -22.95
C ASN A 111 -21.12 7.85 -21.61
N LEU A 112 -22.22 8.60 -21.66
CA LEU A 112 -23.14 8.74 -20.54
C LEU A 112 -23.80 7.38 -20.24
N ALA A 113 -23.69 6.91 -19.00
CA ALA A 113 -24.35 5.70 -18.54
C ALA A 113 -25.85 5.93 -18.32
N THR A 114 -26.24 7.15 -17.96
CA THR A 114 -27.63 7.56 -17.69
C THR A 114 -27.91 8.97 -18.24
N ALA A 115 -29.18 9.35 -18.33
CA ALA A 115 -29.56 10.70 -18.75
C ALA A 115 -29.06 11.76 -17.73
N PRO A 116 -28.63 12.96 -18.17
CA PRO A 116 -28.14 14.01 -17.27
C PRO A 116 -29.14 14.39 -16.17
N ILE A 117 -28.75 14.21 -14.91
CA ILE A 117 -29.60 14.41 -13.74
C ILE A 117 -29.57 15.89 -13.35
N GLN A 118 -30.74 16.54 -13.28
CA GLN A 118 -30.85 17.87 -12.65
C GLN A 118 -30.95 17.70 -11.13
N ALA A 119 -29.81 17.46 -10.49
CA ALA A 119 -29.73 17.09 -9.09
C ALA A 119 -30.09 18.25 -8.13
N HIS A 120 -29.59 19.45 -8.45
CA HIS A 120 -29.67 20.64 -7.61
C HIS A 120 -30.05 21.89 -8.43
N SER A 121 -30.58 22.91 -7.74
CA SER A 121 -30.87 24.24 -8.32
C SER A 121 -29.66 25.18 -8.27
N ASN A 122 -28.73 24.94 -7.35
CA ASN A 122 -27.47 25.66 -7.20
C ASN A 122 -26.32 24.85 -7.79
N ARG A 123 -25.16 25.50 -7.97
CA ARG A 123 -23.92 24.81 -8.37
C ARG A 123 -23.59 23.66 -7.43
N ILE A 124 -23.12 22.55 -7.99
CA ILE A 124 -22.58 21.45 -7.18
C ILE A 124 -21.19 21.85 -6.71
N ASN A 125 -20.94 21.74 -5.40
CA ASN A 125 -19.66 22.05 -4.77
C ASN A 125 -18.79 20.80 -4.59
N SER A 126 -19.40 19.65 -4.31
CA SER A 126 -18.68 18.39 -4.04
C SER A 126 -19.53 17.17 -4.42
N ILE A 127 -18.86 16.11 -4.87
CA ILE A 127 -19.40 14.76 -5.08
C ILE A 127 -18.42 13.75 -4.49
N SER A 128 -18.93 12.68 -3.86
CA SER A 128 -18.15 11.54 -3.36
C SER A 128 -18.90 10.24 -3.67
N PHE A 129 -18.19 9.20 -4.09
CA PHE A 129 -18.74 7.85 -4.25
C PHE A 129 -18.74 7.09 -2.93
N SER A 130 -19.71 6.21 -2.73
CA SER A 130 -19.61 5.18 -1.69
C SER A 130 -18.53 4.15 -2.06
N PRO A 131 -17.89 3.50 -1.07
CA PRO A 131 -16.81 2.53 -1.30
C PRO A 131 -17.19 1.36 -2.21
N ASP A 132 -18.45 0.93 -2.17
CA ASP A 132 -19.02 -0.12 -3.02
C ASP A 132 -19.32 0.32 -4.47
N SER A 133 -19.02 1.58 -4.83
CA SER A 133 -19.36 2.22 -6.12
C SER A 133 -20.86 2.34 -6.44
N ALA A 134 -21.76 1.92 -5.54
CA ALA A 134 -23.20 1.83 -5.83
C ALA A 134 -23.95 3.17 -5.69
N THR A 135 -23.46 4.07 -4.84
CA THR A 135 -24.11 5.36 -4.56
C THR A 135 -23.14 6.55 -4.66
N ILE A 136 -23.71 7.76 -4.81
CA ILE A 136 -22.97 9.02 -4.74
C ILE A 136 -23.66 10.01 -3.81
N ALA A 137 -22.87 10.71 -3.00
CA ALA A 137 -23.29 11.87 -2.22
C ALA A 137 -22.92 13.14 -2.98
N SER A 138 -23.82 14.11 -3.03
CA SER A 138 -23.66 15.37 -3.78
C SER A 138 -24.12 16.56 -2.96
N ILE A 139 -23.36 17.65 -2.96
CA ILE A 139 -23.68 18.86 -2.19
C ILE A 139 -23.87 20.08 -3.07
N ALA A 140 -24.96 20.82 -2.82
CA ALA A 140 -25.16 22.18 -3.31
C ALA A 140 -25.82 23.05 -2.22
N GLY A 141 -25.09 24.03 -1.70
CA GLY A 141 -25.58 24.90 -0.61
C GLY A 141 -25.83 24.12 0.67
N THR A 142 -27.05 24.15 1.20
CA THR A 142 -27.43 23.48 2.46
C THR A 142 -27.98 22.06 2.26
N ILE A 143 -27.90 21.51 1.04
CA ILE A 143 -28.57 20.26 0.67
C ILE A 143 -27.52 19.22 0.26
N ILE A 144 -27.54 18.07 0.94
CA ILE A 144 -26.78 16.87 0.59
C ILE A 144 -27.76 15.86 0.02
N LYS A 145 -27.51 15.35 -1.18
CA LYS A 145 -28.34 14.31 -1.83
C LYS A 145 -27.53 13.06 -2.12
N ILE A 146 -28.09 11.92 -1.71
CA ILE A 146 -27.54 10.58 -1.97
C ILE A 146 -28.32 9.96 -3.13
N TRP A 147 -27.62 9.52 -4.17
CA TRP A 147 -28.18 8.95 -5.39
C TRP A 147 -27.68 7.53 -5.62
N ASP A 148 -28.53 6.69 -6.19
CA ASP A 148 -28.18 5.40 -6.74
C ASP A 148 -27.52 5.58 -8.12
N VAL A 149 -26.35 4.99 -8.34
CA VAL A 149 -25.55 5.19 -9.56
C VAL A 149 -26.14 4.43 -10.75
N GLY A 150 -26.61 3.21 -10.54
CA GLY A 150 -27.13 2.35 -11.60
C GLY A 150 -28.48 2.79 -12.17
N THR A 151 -29.35 3.34 -11.32
CA THR A 151 -30.71 3.79 -11.68
C THR A 151 -30.84 5.31 -11.83
N ALA A 152 -29.82 6.09 -11.45
CA ALA A 152 -29.83 7.55 -11.40
C ALA A 152 -30.97 8.16 -10.54
N LYS A 153 -31.47 7.40 -9.54
CA LYS A 153 -32.56 7.84 -8.65
C LYS A 153 -32.04 8.44 -7.35
N LEU A 154 -32.78 9.40 -6.82
CA LEU A 154 -32.54 9.95 -5.49
C LEU A 154 -32.93 8.90 -4.43
N ILE A 155 -31.98 8.52 -3.58
CA ILE A 155 -32.21 7.65 -2.41
C ILE A 155 -32.65 8.52 -1.22
N MET A 156 -31.93 9.61 -0.96
CA MET A 156 -32.10 10.42 0.24
C MET A 156 -31.74 11.89 0.01
N ASP A 157 -32.47 12.78 0.68
CA ASP A 157 -32.22 14.22 0.75
C ASP A 157 -32.00 14.60 2.22
N ILE A 158 -30.82 15.14 2.53
CA ILE A 158 -30.40 15.54 3.86
C ILE A 158 -30.21 17.07 3.84
N LYS A 159 -31.04 17.76 4.63
CA LYS A 159 -30.99 19.22 4.77
C LYS A 159 -30.09 19.59 5.95
N SER A 160 -28.90 20.11 5.66
CA SER A 160 -28.04 20.71 6.68
C SER A 160 -28.59 22.06 7.15
N THR A 161 -28.23 22.44 8.38
CA THR A 161 -28.45 23.77 8.95
C THR A 161 -27.51 24.83 8.40
N THR A 162 -26.46 24.44 7.67
CA THR A 162 -25.41 25.34 7.17
C THR A 162 -25.12 25.12 5.69
N SER A 163 -24.40 26.03 5.03
CA SER A 163 -23.92 25.82 3.67
C SER A 163 -22.66 24.94 3.68
N GLU A 164 -22.84 23.68 3.33
CA GLU A 164 -21.78 22.69 3.25
C GLU A 164 -20.93 22.92 1.98
N ARG A 165 -19.62 22.64 2.08
CA ARG A 165 -18.63 22.84 1.03
C ARG A 165 -18.14 21.53 0.43
N GLN A 166 -17.70 20.59 1.25
CA GLN A 166 -17.21 19.28 0.82
C GLN A 166 -17.98 18.15 1.48
N VAL A 167 -18.05 17.01 0.78
CA VAL A 167 -18.60 15.74 1.26
C VAL A 167 -17.60 14.63 1.04
N ALA A 168 -17.48 13.72 2.00
CA ALA A 168 -16.68 12.50 1.86
C ALA A 168 -17.36 11.32 2.57
N PHE A 169 -17.65 10.25 1.84
CA PHE A 169 -18.01 8.97 2.46
C PHE A 169 -16.86 8.44 3.32
N SER A 170 -17.20 7.77 4.43
CA SER A 170 -16.24 6.96 5.16
C SER A 170 -15.87 5.69 4.38
N PRO A 171 -14.68 5.10 4.61
CA PRO A 171 -14.22 3.92 3.85
C PRO A 171 -15.07 2.66 4.03
N GLU A 172 -15.85 2.57 5.11
CA GLU A 172 -16.84 1.50 5.31
C GLU A 172 -18.23 1.84 4.78
N GLY A 173 -18.42 3.04 4.20
CA GLY A 173 -19.64 3.49 3.53
C GLY A 173 -20.83 3.77 4.45
N SER A 174 -20.68 3.57 5.77
CA SER A 174 -21.76 3.73 6.74
C SER A 174 -22.04 5.20 7.10
N ARG A 175 -21.05 6.07 6.90
CA ARG A 175 -21.08 7.49 7.30
C ARG A 175 -20.69 8.41 6.14
N ILE A 176 -21.13 9.65 6.25
CA ILE A 176 -20.68 10.77 5.41
C ILE A 176 -20.15 11.86 6.33
N ALA A 177 -18.95 12.38 6.07
CA ALA A 177 -18.48 13.64 6.62
C ALA A 177 -18.89 14.80 5.70
N SER A 178 -19.39 15.90 6.28
CA SER A 178 -19.58 17.17 5.58
C SER A 178 -18.95 18.31 6.37
N VAL A 179 -18.41 19.31 5.66
CA VAL A 179 -17.76 20.48 6.26
C VAL A 179 -18.34 21.77 5.75
N SER A 180 -18.50 22.76 6.64
CA SER A 180 -19.07 24.07 6.34
C SER A 180 -18.17 25.23 6.74
N HIS A 181 -18.36 26.35 6.05
CA HIS A 181 -17.60 27.60 6.26
C HIS A 181 -18.06 28.38 7.49
N LEU A 182 -19.35 28.31 7.81
CA LEU A 182 -20.01 29.15 8.80
C LEU A 182 -21.13 28.34 9.44
N ALA A 183 -21.01 28.10 10.75
CA ALA A 183 -21.93 27.29 11.53
C ALA A 183 -22.41 28.09 12.76
N PRO A 184 -23.72 28.45 12.86
CA PRO A 184 -24.25 29.21 14.00
C PRO A 184 -24.12 28.49 15.35
N ASP A 185 -24.04 27.16 15.30
CA ASP A 185 -23.86 26.22 16.43
C ASP A 185 -22.38 25.90 16.72
N GLN A 186 -21.44 26.58 16.05
CA GLN A 186 -19.99 26.28 16.08
C GLN A 186 -19.62 24.86 15.60
N GLN A 187 -20.56 24.08 15.05
CA GLN A 187 -20.29 22.74 14.51
C GLN A 187 -19.99 22.85 13.01
N MET A 188 -18.71 23.04 12.67
CA MET A 188 -18.25 23.17 11.28
C MET A 188 -18.10 21.83 10.56
N LEU A 189 -17.85 20.73 11.29
CA LEU A 189 -17.80 19.36 10.78
C LEU A 189 -19.03 18.60 11.27
N ARG A 190 -19.73 17.91 10.36
CA ARG A 190 -20.86 17.03 10.68
C ARG A 190 -20.61 15.64 10.13
N ILE A 191 -20.89 14.62 10.93
CA ILE A 191 -20.91 13.22 10.50
C ILE A 191 -22.37 12.78 10.43
N TRP A 192 -22.77 12.22 9.29
CA TRP A 192 -24.12 11.76 9.00
C TRP A 192 -24.13 10.24 8.85
N ASP A 193 -25.14 9.58 9.41
CA ASP A 193 -25.39 8.16 9.16
C ASP A 193 -26.13 8.00 7.82
N VAL A 194 -25.58 7.17 6.91
CA VAL A 194 -26.07 7.03 5.53
C VAL A 194 -27.43 6.34 5.44
N LYS A 195 -27.77 5.48 6.41
CA LYS A 195 -29.04 4.72 6.42
C LYS A 195 -30.21 5.56 6.90
N THR A 196 -29.97 6.47 7.84
CA THR A 196 -31.01 7.25 8.52
C THR A 196 -31.06 8.71 8.07
N GLY A 197 -30.00 9.23 7.46
CA GLY A 197 -29.87 10.65 7.09
C GLY A 197 -29.73 11.59 8.28
N LYS A 198 -29.51 11.06 9.49
CA LYS A 198 -29.41 11.84 10.72
C LYS A 198 -27.94 12.09 11.08
N PRO A 199 -27.64 13.17 11.82
CA PRO A 199 -26.33 13.33 12.45
C PRO A 199 -26.01 12.12 13.32
N ALA A 200 -24.83 11.54 13.13
CA ALA A 200 -24.33 10.46 13.97
C ALA A 200 -24.02 11.01 15.38
N ALA A 201 -24.24 10.19 16.41
CA ALA A 201 -23.96 10.55 17.81
C ALA A 201 -22.46 10.49 18.13
N VAL A 202 -21.68 11.35 17.48
CA VAL A 202 -20.26 11.60 17.77
C VAL A 202 -20.18 12.84 18.66
N ASN A 203 -19.19 12.91 19.57
CA ASN A 203 -18.94 14.13 20.33
C ASN A 203 -18.65 15.31 19.39
N PRO A 204 -18.99 16.56 19.78
CA PRO A 204 -18.62 17.76 19.03
C PRO A 204 -17.14 17.79 18.67
N ILE A 205 -16.82 17.79 17.38
CA ILE A 205 -15.44 17.86 16.88
C ILE A 205 -15.02 19.32 16.91
N ALA A 206 -14.67 19.79 18.12
CA ALA A 206 -14.35 21.18 18.42
C ALA A 206 -12.84 21.39 18.58
N GLY A 207 -12.33 22.48 18.02
CA GLY A 207 -10.92 22.88 18.19
C GLY A 207 -10.39 23.79 17.08
N HIS A 208 -10.96 23.70 15.87
CA HIS A 208 -10.78 24.74 14.85
C HIS A 208 -11.47 26.04 15.28
N THR A 209 -10.81 27.17 14.99
CA THR A 209 -11.30 28.53 15.30
C THR A 209 -11.79 29.28 14.06
N GLY A 210 -11.67 28.65 12.88
CA GLY A 210 -12.17 29.13 11.60
C GLY A 210 -13.13 28.13 10.93
N GLY A 211 -13.76 28.58 9.85
CA GLY A 211 -14.60 27.73 9.01
C GLY A 211 -13.82 26.65 8.28
N LEU A 212 -14.41 25.48 8.10
CA LEU A 212 -13.75 24.34 7.45
C LEU A 212 -13.81 24.44 5.93
N LEU A 213 -12.67 24.18 5.31
CA LEU A 213 -12.45 24.27 3.87
C LEU A 213 -12.55 22.91 3.19
N SER A 214 -12.04 21.87 3.85
CA SER A 214 -11.91 20.53 3.28
C SER A 214 -11.84 19.44 4.36
N VAL A 215 -12.26 18.22 4.01
CA VAL A 215 -12.19 17.01 4.83
C VAL A 215 -11.81 15.79 3.98
N ALA A 216 -10.98 14.91 4.53
CA ALA A 216 -10.69 13.59 3.98
C ALA A 216 -10.67 12.53 5.09
N TRP A 217 -11.16 11.33 4.80
CA TRP A 217 -11.03 10.18 5.69
C TRP A 217 -9.69 9.49 5.48
N PHE A 218 -9.16 8.89 6.54
CA PHE A 218 -8.10 7.89 6.40
C PHE A 218 -8.70 6.56 5.90
N PRO A 219 -7.96 5.75 5.13
CA PRO A 219 -8.46 4.47 4.59
C PRO A 219 -9.03 3.49 5.63
N ASN A 220 -8.56 3.57 6.89
CA ASN A 220 -9.04 2.72 7.98
C ASN A 220 -10.35 3.18 8.64
N GLY A 221 -10.90 4.34 8.27
CA GLY A 221 -12.13 4.93 8.84
C GLY A 221 -12.02 5.42 10.29
N GLN A 222 -10.96 5.08 11.01
CA GLN A 222 -10.72 5.46 12.40
C GLN A 222 -10.25 6.91 12.56
N ARG A 223 -9.69 7.50 11.50
CA ARG A 223 -9.18 8.87 11.51
C ARG A 223 -9.76 9.69 10.36
N LEU A 224 -9.83 11.01 10.55
CA LEU A 224 -10.19 11.98 9.52
C LEU A 224 -9.32 13.23 9.64
N VAL A 225 -9.01 13.89 8.53
CA VAL A 225 -8.21 15.12 8.46
C VAL A 225 -9.07 16.28 7.94
N THR A 226 -8.95 17.45 8.55
CA THR A 226 -9.66 18.67 8.16
C THR A 226 -8.71 19.85 7.96
N ALA A 227 -9.00 20.71 6.97
CA ALA A 227 -8.32 21.98 6.77
C ALA A 227 -9.27 23.16 7.00
N SER A 228 -8.74 24.27 7.54
CA SER A 228 -9.54 25.39 8.08
C SER A 228 -9.01 26.77 7.71
N LEU A 229 -9.92 27.75 7.71
CA LEU A 229 -9.62 29.19 7.62
C LEU A 229 -8.75 29.72 8.78
N ASP A 230 -8.62 28.96 9.88
CA ASP A 230 -7.65 29.25 10.95
C ASP A 230 -6.19 28.91 10.59
N ARG A 231 -5.94 28.49 9.34
CA ARG A 231 -4.62 28.13 8.78
C ARG A 231 -4.01 26.86 9.37
N THR A 232 -4.79 26.08 10.13
CA THR A 232 -4.38 24.76 10.62
C THR A 232 -5.03 23.63 9.83
N ILE A 233 -4.30 22.51 9.75
CA ILE A 233 -4.84 21.20 9.38
C ILE A 233 -4.83 20.35 10.66
N ARG A 234 -5.89 19.58 10.92
CA ARG A 234 -6.01 18.76 12.13
C ARG A 234 -6.44 17.34 11.78
N VAL A 235 -5.84 16.37 12.47
CA VAL A 235 -6.24 14.96 12.44
C VAL A 235 -7.11 14.68 13.65
N TRP A 236 -8.18 13.89 13.46
CA TRP A 236 -9.17 13.58 14.48
C TRP A 236 -9.48 12.09 14.49
N ILE A 237 -9.70 11.55 15.69
CA ILE A 237 -10.17 10.18 15.90
C ILE A 237 -11.70 10.17 15.70
N SER A 238 -12.17 9.43 14.70
CA SER A 238 -13.56 9.49 14.20
C SER A 238 -14.60 8.99 15.21
N GLU A 239 -14.22 8.08 16.11
CA GLU A 239 -15.10 7.57 17.18
C GLU A 239 -15.28 8.56 18.33
N THR A 240 -14.19 9.21 18.75
CA THR A 240 -14.18 10.02 19.98
C THR A 240 -14.35 11.51 19.73
N GLY A 241 -14.11 11.98 18.49
CA GLY A 241 -14.09 13.38 18.11
C GLY A 241 -12.86 14.15 18.62
N ARG A 242 -11.87 13.47 19.21
CA ARG A 242 -10.66 14.11 19.75
C ARG A 242 -9.62 14.36 18.67
N GLN A 243 -8.91 15.48 18.78
CA GLN A 243 -7.73 15.76 17.97
C GLN A 243 -6.61 14.77 18.33
N GLU A 244 -5.90 14.29 17.31
CA GLU A 244 -4.72 13.46 17.41
C GLU A 244 -3.47 14.32 17.13
N GLY A 245 -2.50 14.30 18.05
CA GLY A 245 -1.25 15.05 17.92
C GLY A 245 -1.41 16.57 17.86
N HIS A 246 -0.40 17.24 17.31
CA HIS A 246 -0.38 18.69 17.12
C HIS A 246 -1.10 19.08 15.81
N SER A 247 -1.54 20.34 15.71
CA SER A 247 -2.12 20.86 14.47
C SER A 247 -1.01 21.17 13.45
N LEU A 248 -1.15 20.72 12.21
CA LEU A 248 -0.19 21.01 11.13
C LEU A 248 -0.41 22.45 10.63
N GLY A 249 0.68 23.19 10.42
CA GLY A 249 0.62 24.60 10.04
C GLY A 249 0.24 25.52 11.20
N GLY A 250 -0.31 26.69 10.87
CA GLY A 250 -0.60 27.78 11.84
C GLY A 250 0.32 29.00 11.72
N ASP A 251 1.45 28.87 11.03
CA ASP A 251 2.30 30.02 10.69
C ASP A 251 1.58 30.98 9.75
N ALA A 252 1.83 32.28 9.92
CA ALA A 252 1.08 33.33 9.22
C ALA A 252 1.29 33.38 7.68
N ALA A 253 2.13 32.52 7.12
CA ALA A 253 2.60 32.55 5.74
C ALA A 253 1.65 31.91 4.70
N TRP A 254 0.83 30.93 5.08
CA TRP A 254 -0.04 30.18 4.14
C TRP A 254 -1.35 29.70 4.78
N MET A 255 -2.22 29.09 3.98
CA MET A 255 -3.52 28.52 4.39
C MET A 255 -3.84 27.31 3.50
N ALA A 256 -4.40 26.23 4.04
CA ALA A 256 -4.74 25.02 3.28
C ALA A 256 -6.19 25.04 2.79
N ASP A 257 -6.41 25.03 1.47
CA ASP A 257 -7.74 25.07 0.85
C ASP A 257 -8.36 23.67 0.61
N TYR A 258 -7.52 22.64 0.48
CA TYR A 258 -7.93 21.27 0.19
C TYR A 258 -6.97 20.27 0.85
N VAL A 259 -7.47 19.13 1.34
CA VAL A 259 -6.66 18.01 1.87
C VAL A 259 -7.01 16.68 1.23
N ALA A 260 -6.00 15.82 1.09
CA ALA A 260 -6.13 14.43 0.68
C ALA A 260 -5.22 13.53 1.55
N VAL A 261 -5.58 12.26 1.66
CA VAL A 261 -4.79 11.22 2.34
C VAL A 261 -4.44 10.13 1.31
N SER A 262 -3.25 9.54 1.40
CA SER A 262 -2.86 8.40 0.56
C SER A 262 -3.71 7.16 0.82
N SER A 263 -3.76 6.26 -0.16
CA SER A 263 -4.43 4.95 -0.10
C SER A 263 -3.92 4.05 1.03
N ASP A 264 -2.67 4.21 1.48
CA ASP A 264 -2.10 3.49 2.62
C ASP A 264 -2.26 4.22 3.97
N GLY A 265 -2.82 5.44 3.98
CA GLY A 265 -3.06 6.22 5.18
C GLY A 265 -1.81 6.85 5.82
N LYS A 266 -0.66 6.88 5.15
CA LYS A 266 0.61 7.39 5.70
C LYS A 266 1.02 8.79 5.23
N LEU A 267 0.42 9.32 4.17
CA LEU A 267 0.72 10.63 3.63
C LEU A 267 -0.51 11.53 3.71
N ILE A 268 -0.37 12.72 4.30
CA ILE A 268 -1.34 13.81 4.16
C ILE A 268 -0.77 14.78 3.14
N ALA A 269 -1.57 15.15 2.13
CA ALA A 269 -1.24 16.22 1.20
C ALA A 269 -2.25 17.37 1.35
N ALA A 270 -1.78 18.61 1.33
CA ALA A 270 -2.66 19.79 1.32
C ALA A 270 -2.29 20.76 0.20
N LEU A 271 -3.30 21.33 -0.45
CA LEU A 271 -3.15 22.48 -1.33
C LEU A 271 -3.09 23.75 -0.51
N CYS A 272 -2.03 24.52 -0.68
CA CYS A 272 -1.75 25.73 0.07
C CYS A 272 -1.87 26.97 -0.82
N GLY A 273 -2.47 28.04 -0.29
CA GLY A 273 -2.68 29.30 -1.00
C GLY A 273 -1.40 30.05 -1.41
N ASP A 274 -0.22 29.57 -0.99
CA ASP A 274 1.12 30.00 -1.42
C ASP A 274 1.58 29.34 -2.73
N GLN A 275 0.64 28.79 -3.53
CA GLN A 275 0.87 28.06 -4.78
C GLN A 275 1.61 26.73 -4.61
N SER A 276 1.66 26.20 -3.39
CA SER A 276 2.33 24.93 -3.09
C SER A 276 1.38 23.78 -2.75
N ILE A 277 1.89 22.56 -2.88
CA ILE A 277 1.32 21.37 -2.27
C ILE A 277 2.28 20.93 -1.17
N ARG A 278 1.83 20.93 0.08
CA ARG A 278 2.64 20.48 1.22
C ARG A 278 2.28 19.05 1.57
N LEU A 279 3.29 18.25 1.92
CA LEU A 279 3.16 16.82 2.26
C LEU A 279 3.64 16.59 3.70
N TRP A 280 2.89 15.79 4.47
CA TRP A 280 3.22 15.38 5.84
C TRP A 280 3.15 13.87 6.02
N ASN A 281 4.00 13.32 6.89
CA ASN A 281 3.82 11.96 7.40
C ASN A 281 2.60 11.93 8.32
N ALA A 282 1.69 10.99 8.12
CA ALA A 282 0.40 10.91 8.80
C ALA A 282 0.42 10.06 10.10
N ILE A 283 1.61 9.65 10.54
CA ILE A 283 1.90 8.96 11.80
C ILE A 283 2.65 9.92 12.72
N THR A 284 3.74 10.53 12.25
CA THR A 284 4.56 11.46 13.06
C THR A 284 4.07 12.90 13.02
N LEU A 285 3.26 13.26 12.01
CA LEU A 285 2.75 14.61 11.73
C LEU A 285 3.82 15.62 11.26
N ASP A 286 5.03 15.17 10.92
CA ASP A 286 6.10 16.03 10.40
C ASP A 286 5.93 16.35 8.92
N GLN A 287 6.30 17.57 8.50
CA GLN A 287 6.27 17.99 7.10
C GLN A 287 7.46 17.37 6.33
N LYS A 288 7.18 16.64 5.25
CA LYS A 288 8.18 16.00 4.39
C LYS A 288 8.67 16.88 3.24
N LEU A 289 7.76 17.46 2.47
CA LEU A 289 8.12 18.14 1.21
C LEU A 289 7.15 19.28 0.86
N VAL A 290 7.65 20.24 0.09
CA VAL A 290 6.86 21.26 -0.61
C VAL A 290 6.98 21.03 -2.13
N LEU A 291 5.88 20.70 -2.79
CA LEU A 291 5.78 20.76 -4.25
C LEU A 291 5.40 22.20 -4.63
N GLN A 292 6.10 22.83 -5.57
CA GLN A 292 5.78 24.18 -6.01
C GLN A 292 5.35 24.22 -7.48
N HIS A 293 4.45 25.15 -7.80
CA HIS A 293 4.09 25.55 -9.15
C HIS A 293 4.16 27.08 -9.26
N ALA A 294 4.39 27.61 -10.46
CA ALA A 294 4.52 29.07 -10.69
C ALA A 294 3.17 29.83 -10.68
N GLU A 295 2.07 29.10 -10.64
CA GLU A 295 0.69 29.58 -10.70
C GLU A 295 -0.17 28.71 -9.78
N PRO A 296 -1.28 29.21 -9.18
CA PRO A 296 -2.04 28.49 -8.17
C PRO A 296 -2.51 27.10 -8.61
N VAL A 297 -2.24 26.09 -7.79
CA VAL A 297 -2.84 24.75 -7.93
C VAL A 297 -4.25 24.81 -7.31
N LEU A 298 -5.27 24.54 -8.12
CA LEU A 298 -6.69 24.74 -7.75
C LEU A 298 -7.38 23.45 -7.31
N CYS A 299 -6.86 22.29 -7.71
CA CYS A 299 -7.38 20.96 -7.37
C CYS A 299 -6.26 19.92 -7.42
N MET A 300 -6.40 18.82 -6.65
CA MET A 300 -5.35 17.80 -6.49
C MET A 300 -5.94 16.39 -6.35
N ALA A 301 -5.20 15.39 -6.82
CA ALA A 301 -5.38 13.99 -6.46
C ALA A 301 -4.02 13.29 -6.22
N ILE A 302 -4.01 12.27 -5.37
CA ILE A 302 -2.87 11.37 -5.13
C ILE A 302 -3.18 10.06 -5.87
N SER A 303 -2.19 9.40 -6.47
CA SER A 303 -2.37 8.09 -7.09
C SER A 303 -2.54 6.98 -6.04
N ALA A 304 -3.29 5.93 -6.39
CA ALA A 304 -3.56 4.82 -5.48
C ALA A 304 -2.31 3.97 -5.22
N ASP A 305 -1.34 3.99 -6.15
CA ASP A 305 -0.01 3.42 -6.00
C ASP A 305 1.00 4.33 -5.28
N ILE A 306 0.59 5.56 -4.90
CA ILE A 306 1.39 6.56 -4.15
C ILE A 306 2.69 6.95 -4.89
N ARG A 307 2.75 6.76 -6.21
CA ARG A 307 3.88 7.19 -7.05
C ARG A 307 3.75 8.63 -7.56
N PHE A 308 2.53 9.14 -7.66
CA PHE A 308 2.24 10.42 -8.31
C PHE A 308 1.28 11.28 -7.49
N ILE A 309 1.53 12.59 -7.50
CA ILE A 309 0.53 13.60 -7.18
C ILE A 309 0.24 14.37 -8.47
N VAL A 310 -1.04 14.64 -8.71
CA VAL A 310 -1.49 15.44 -9.86
C VAL A 310 -2.26 16.66 -9.38
N GLY A 311 -2.07 17.78 -10.06
CA GLY A 311 -2.65 19.06 -9.69
C GLY A 311 -3.13 19.85 -10.92
N GLY A 312 -4.39 20.28 -10.91
CA GLY A 312 -4.93 21.16 -11.93
C GLY A 312 -4.65 22.63 -11.58
N CYS A 313 -4.04 23.36 -12.51
CA CYS A 313 -3.49 24.69 -12.25
C CYS A 313 -4.32 25.83 -12.89
N GLY A 314 -4.17 27.03 -12.33
CA GLY A 314 -4.77 28.27 -12.83
C GLY A 314 -4.36 28.64 -14.25
N ASP A 315 -3.18 28.20 -14.68
CA ASP A 315 -2.61 28.41 -16.02
C ASP A 315 -3.13 27.42 -17.09
N LYS A 316 -4.22 26.70 -16.78
CA LYS A 316 -4.92 25.75 -17.68
C LYS A 316 -4.16 24.45 -17.92
N LYS A 317 -3.06 24.21 -17.21
CA LYS A 317 -2.30 22.96 -17.26
C LYS A 317 -2.76 21.99 -16.18
N LEU A 318 -2.57 20.71 -16.46
CA LEU A 318 -2.49 19.67 -15.45
C LEU A 318 -1.00 19.37 -15.23
N CYS A 319 -0.59 19.35 -13.96
CA CYS A 319 0.78 19.08 -13.53
C CYS A 319 0.82 17.72 -12.82
N LEU A 320 1.92 16.99 -13.00
CA LEU A 320 2.20 15.74 -12.28
C LEU A 320 3.59 15.83 -11.65
N TRP A 321 3.68 15.41 -10.40
CA TRP A 321 4.91 15.26 -9.63
C TRP A 321 5.09 13.78 -9.31
N ASN A 322 6.28 13.23 -9.58
CA ASN A 322 6.68 11.92 -9.05
C ASN A 322 7.07 12.08 -7.58
N ILE A 323 6.52 11.22 -6.73
CA ILE A 323 6.73 11.20 -5.28
C ILE A 323 7.33 9.89 -4.74
N GLU A 324 7.71 8.94 -5.60
CA GLU A 324 8.28 7.62 -5.24
C GLU A 324 9.43 7.75 -4.24
N ASN A 325 10.41 8.60 -4.53
CA ASN A 325 11.61 8.79 -3.70
C ASN A 325 11.28 9.28 -2.27
N ILE A 326 10.20 10.05 -2.09
CA ILE A 326 9.81 10.66 -0.79
C ILE A 326 9.19 9.60 0.13
N THR A 327 8.65 8.52 -0.44
CA THR A 327 8.20 7.35 0.32
C THR A 327 9.35 6.47 0.79
N GLN A 328 10.53 6.61 0.18
CA GLN A 328 11.76 5.88 0.54
C GLN A 328 12.65 6.67 1.53
N ASP A 329 12.62 8.01 1.50
CA ASP A 329 13.47 8.90 2.32
C ASP A 329 13.24 8.87 3.86
N GLU A 330 12.41 7.97 4.41
CA GLU A 330 12.28 7.81 5.88
C GLU A 330 13.52 7.20 6.55
N HIS A 331 14.62 7.03 5.80
CA HIS A 331 15.80 6.27 6.22
C HIS A 331 16.92 7.06 6.90
N ASN A 332 16.95 8.40 6.84
CA ASN A 332 18.15 9.17 7.20
C ASN A 332 18.01 10.36 8.19
N SER A 333 16.82 10.65 8.73
CA SER A 333 16.64 11.78 9.66
C SER A 333 16.84 11.40 11.13
N ARG A 334 18.05 11.60 11.66
CA ARG A 334 18.32 11.56 13.12
C ARG A 334 17.64 12.74 13.85
N PRO A 335 17.03 12.55 15.03
CA PRO A 335 16.62 13.67 15.87
C PRO A 335 17.84 14.35 16.50
N LEU A 336 17.89 15.68 16.45
CA LEU A 336 18.90 16.46 17.18
C LEU A 336 18.58 16.44 18.69
N SER A 337 19.47 15.84 19.48
CA SER A 337 19.42 15.90 20.94
C SER A 337 20.04 17.21 21.45
N THR A 338 19.28 17.95 22.26
CA THR A 338 19.82 19.07 23.05
C THR A 338 20.64 18.54 24.22
N LEU A 339 21.93 18.90 24.26
CA LEU A 339 22.87 18.54 25.33
C LEU A 339 22.51 19.19 26.68
N GLY A 340 22.53 18.37 27.73
CA GLY A 340 22.54 18.78 29.14
C GLY A 340 23.20 17.65 29.97
N PRO A 341 24.22 17.91 30.81
CA PRO A 341 25.14 16.86 31.25
C PRO A 341 24.77 16.15 32.57
N GLU A 342 25.11 14.86 32.61
CA GLU A 342 25.71 14.09 33.72
C GLU A 342 25.15 14.16 35.14
N LYS A 343 24.71 12.99 35.65
CA LYS A 343 25.39 12.17 36.68
C LYS A 343 24.70 10.79 36.75
N GLN A 344 25.35 9.66 36.48
CA GLN A 344 26.42 8.95 37.20
C GLN A 344 25.94 8.29 38.52
N GLU A 345 26.42 7.04 38.70
CA GLU A 345 26.19 6.03 39.75
C GLU A 345 25.16 4.94 39.41
N ASP A 346 25.39 3.64 39.61
CA ASP A 346 26.55 2.74 39.51
C ASP A 346 26.06 1.33 39.90
N SER A 347 26.80 0.29 39.50
CA SER A 347 26.77 -1.09 40.06
C SER A 347 25.51 -2.00 39.90
N ALA A 348 25.73 -3.08 39.15
CA ALA A 348 25.12 -4.41 39.33
C ALA A 348 25.98 -5.22 40.36
N PRO A 349 25.81 -6.54 40.66
CA PRO A 349 24.97 -7.57 40.00
C PRO A 349 24.28 -8.62 40.93
N ASP A 350 23.56 -9.58 40.30
CA ASP A 350 23.29 -10.97 40.76
C ASP A 350 22.50 -11.20 42.09
N SER A 351 21.75 -12.30 42.31
CA SER A 351 21.46 -13.52 41.54
C SER A 351 20.25 -14.28 42.16
N SER A 352 19.83 -15.39 41.55
CA SER A 352 19.10 -16.54 42.12
C SER A 352 17.56 -16.50 42.33
N LEU A 353 16.90 -17.50 41.72
CA LEU A 353 15.62 -18.14 42.07
C LEU A 353 15.89 -19.25 43.15
N PRO A 354 14.91 -20.01 43.73
CA PRO A 354 13.50 -20.18 43.30
C PRO A 354 12.40 -20.38 44.40
N ASP A 355 11.15 -20.48 43.90
CA ASP A 355 10.05 -21.40 44.35
C ASP A 355 9.13 -21.09 45.57
N GLN A 356 7.91 -21.65 45.47
CA GLN A 356 6.89 -21.97 46.49
C GLN A 356 5.87 -20.92 47.00
N SER A 357 4.65 -21.02 46.46
CA SER A 357 3.36 -20.79 47.14
C SER A 357 2.94 -22.05 47.94
N PRO A 358 2.14 -22.01 49.05
CA PRO A 358 0.68 -21.76 48.91
C PRO A 358 -0.13 -21.23 50.15
N MET A 359 -1.44 -21.05 49.92
CA MET A 359 -2.62 -21.15 50.83
C MET A 359 -3.18 -19.98 51.70
N ASN A 360 -4.45 -19.67 51.37
CA ASN A 360 -5.67 -19.54 52.23
C ASN A 360 -5.87 -18.43 53.29
N LEU A 361 -6.99 -17.68 53.14
CA LEU A 361 -8.24 -17.76 53.95
C LEU A 361 -9.22 -16.64 53.47
N MET A 362 -10.33 -16.98 52.79
CA MET A 362 -11.72 -17.17 53.29
C MET A 362 -12.53 -15.92 53.75
N TYR A 363 -13.46 -15.48 52.87
CA TYR A 363 -14.92 -15.20 53.08
C TYR A 363 -15.44 -14.22 54.18
N PRO A 364 -16.73 -13.77 54.15
CA PRO A 364 -17.78 -13.89 53.11
C PRO A 364 -18.51 -12.57 52.72
N GLU A 365 -19.46 -12.69 51.78
CA GLU A 365 -20.50 -11.71 51.41
C GLU A 365 -21.64 -11.60 52.46
N VAL A 366 -22.54 -10.60 52.31
CA VAL A 366 -24.04 -10.76 52.24
C VAL A 366 -24.75 -9.40 52.02
N GLN A 367 -26.00 -9.45 51.55
CA GLN A 367 -26.79 -8.42 50.85
C GLN A 367 -27.77 -7.56 51.71
N SER A 368 -28.43 -6.61 51.03
CA SER A 368 -29.84 -6.14 51.17
C SER A 368 -30.16 -4.78 51.85
N GLY A 369 -31.16 -4.06 51.30
CA GLY A 369 -31.65 -2.71 51.71
C GLY A 369 -32.85 -2.77 52.68
N PRO A 370 -33.91 -1.90 52.61
CA PRO A 370 -34.23 -0.83 51.66
C PRO A 370 -34.81 0.49 52.30
N GLU A 371 -35.41 1.41 51.48
CA GLU A 371 -36.51 2.36 51.82
C GLU A 371 -36.29 3.50 52.89
N GLN A 372 -37.05 4.61 53.03
CA GLN A 372 -37.92 5.46 52.17
C GLN A 372 -38.19 6.85 52.86
N THR A 373 -38.22 7.98 52.11
CA THR A 373 -39.04 9.23 52.29
C THR A 373 -39.07 10.14 53.58
N VAL A 374 -39.60 11.38 53.38
CA VAL A 374 -40.18 12.38 54.35
C VAL A 374 -39.20 13.42 54.97
N SER A 375 -39.47 14.75 55.12
CA SER A 375 -40.35 15.77 54.46
C SER A 375 -40.10 17.21 55.02
N GLN A 376 -40.38 18.27 54.21
CA GLN A 376 -40.85 19.64 54.59
C GLN A 376 -39.93 20.57 55.46
N ALA A 377 -40.03 21.93 55.48
CA ALA A 377 -40.90 22.97 54.89
C ALA A 377 -40.06 24.27 54.61
N VAL A 378 -40.18 25.02 53.49
CA VAL A 378 -41.18 26.05 53.05
C VAL A 378 -41.13 27.42 53.75
N ILE A 379 -41.01 28.51 52.96
CA ILE A 379 -41.48 29.94 53.10
C ILE A 379 -40.64 30.84 52.14
N THR A 380 -41.10 31.83 51.34
CA THR A 380 -42.43 32.22 50.78
C THR A 380 -42.27 33.04 49.46
N SER A 381 -42.99 32.65 48.41
CA SER A 381 -43.73 33.45 47.39
C SER A 381 -43.31 34.86 46.92
N HIS A 382 -43.30 35.08 45.59
CA HIS A 382 -44.39 35.80 44.87
C HIS A 382 -44.32 35.63 43.33
N GLY A 383 -45.47 35.43 42.70
CA GLY A 383 -45.74 35.66 41.25
C GLY A 383 -46.94 36.63 41.11
N PRO A 384 -47.57 36.83 39.92
CA PRO A 384 -47.62 35.91 38.78
C PRO A 384 -47.47 36.52 37.35
N LEU A 385 -47.65 35.64 36.35
CA LEU A 385 -47.84 35.73 34.88
C LEU A 385 -48.94 36.74 34.41
N PRO A 386 -49.23 37.03 33.10
CA PRO A 386 -49.05 36.14 31.91
C PRO A 386 -48.88 36.70 30.46
N LEU A 387 -48.54 35.76 29.53
CA LEU A 387 -48.99 35.57 28.12
C LEU A 387 -48.69 36.56 26.95
N GLU A 388 -48.49 35.95 25.77
CA GLU A 388 -48.31 36.48 24.39
C GLU A 388 -49.67 36.86 23.73
N PRO A 389 -49.84 37.19 22.40
CA PRO A 389 -48.92 37.34 21.22
C PRO A 389 -49.28 38.61 20.36
N PRO A 390 -49.24 38.66 18.99
CA PRO A 390 -48.20 38.40 17.96
C PRO A 390 -47.91 39.62 17.00
N THR A 391 -47.07 39.37 15.96
CA THR A 391 -47.09 39.95 14.57
C THR A 391 -46.50 41.34 14.19
N THR A 392 -45.88 41.32 12.98
CA THR A 392 -45.71 42.38 11.94
C THR A 392 -44.70 43.55 12.05
N ALA A 393 -43.64 43.41 11.22
CA ALA A 393 -43.17 44.35 10.17
C ALA A 393 -42.49 45.72 10.48
N LYS A 394 -41.31 45.85 9.82
CA LYS A 394 -40.69 47.04 9.17
C LYS A 394 -39.87 48.09 9.95
N GLU A 395 -38.66 48.27 9.41
CA GLU A 395 -37.89 49.50 9.15
C GLU A 395 -37.12 50.23 10.28
N ASP A 396 -35.80 50.24 10.08
CA ASP A 396 -34.77 51.27 10.32
C ASP A 396 -34.57 51.91 11.70
N THR A 397 -33.42 51.64 12.31
CA THR A 397 -32.34 52.65 12.52
C THR A 397 -31.04 52.02 13.05
N ASP A 398 -29.89 52.39 12.48
CA ASP A 398 -28.54 52.07 13.02
C ASP A 398 -28.27 52.83 14.33
N PRO A 399 -27.33 52.35 15.18
CA PRO A 399 -26.02 53.02 15.17
C PRO A 399 -24.80 52.09 15.31
N VAL A 400 -23.94 52.15 14.28
CA VAL A 400 -22.47 52.31 14.33
C VAL A 400 -21.69 51.75 15.54
N ALA A 401 -20.88 50.71 15.27
CA ALA A 401 -19.53 50.54 15.83
C ALA A 401 -18.61 49.87 14.78
N SER A 402 -17.32 50.22 14.79
CA SER A 402 -16.38 49.99 13.66
C SER A 402 -15.67 48.62 13.65
N PRO A 403 -15.38 48.04 12.46
CA PRO A 403 -14.36 47.01 12.29
C PRO A 403 -13.18 47.51 11.43
N ALA A 404 -11.97 47.51 11.99
CA ALA A 404 -10.73 47.87 11.30
C ALA A 404 -9.74 46.70 11.23
N GLU A 405 -10.14 45.55 10.66
CA GLU A 405 -9.20 44.43 10.41
C GLU A 405 -9.56 43.49 9.23
N HIS A 406 -10.37 43.96 8.25
CA HIS A 406 -10.86 43.14 7.12
C HIS A 406 -10.46 43.69 5.73
N SER A 407 -9.22 44.15 5.58
CA SER A 407 -8.72 44.82 4.35
C SER A 407 -8.20 43.86 3.26
N HIS A 408 -7.36 42.87 3.62
CA HIS A 408 -6.68 42.02 2.61
C HIS A 408 -7.61 41.02 1.92
N PHE A 409 -8.45 40.30 2.69
CA PHE A 409 -9.35 39.27 2.14
C PHE A 409 -10.34 39.86 1.10
N ARG A 410 -10.89 41.05 1.37
CA ARG A 410 -11.81 41.74 0.44
C ARG A 410 -11.12 42.22 -0.85
N LYS A 411 -9.80 42.45 -0.87
CA LYS A 411 -9.06 42.78 -2.11
C LYS A 411 -8.86 41.55 -2.98
N TRP A 412 -8.37 40.44 -2.41
CA TRP A 412 -8.15 39.20 -3.14
C TRP A 412 -9.47 38.62 -3.70
N TRP A 413 -10.53 38.57 -2.87
CA TRP A 413 -11.84 38.09 -3.32
C TRP A 413 -12.46 38.99 -4.40
N ARG A 414 -12.22 40.32 -4.37
CA ARG A 414 -12.63 41.22 -5.47
C ARG A 414 -11.83 41.00 -6.75
N GLN A 415 -10.55 40.65 -6.68
CA GLN A 415 -9.77 40.33 -7.88
C GLN A 415 -10.25 39.02 -8.53
N ALA A 416 -10.46 37.96 -7.74
CA ALA A 416 -11.04 36.71 -8.22
C ALA A 416 -12.47 36.89 -8.77
N PHE A 417 -13.31 37.69 -8.10
CA PHE A 417 -14.69 37.96 -8.52
C PHE A 417 -14.81 38.95 -9.70
N ASN A 418 -13.79 39.79 -9.95
CA ASN A 418 -13.76 40.61 -11.15
C ASN A 418 -13.35 39.78 -12.39
N PHE A 419 -12.51 38.75 -12.22
CA PHE A 419 -12.25 37.74 -13.25
C PHE A 419 -13.53 36.96 -13.63
N TRP A 420 -14.40 36.66 -12.65
CA TRP A 420 -15.68 35.95 -12.84
C TRP A 420 -16.61 36.64 -13.85
N ASN A 421 -16.69 37.99 -13.86
CA ASN A 421 -17.69 38.72 -14.65
C ASN A 421 -17.21 39.23 -16.02
N ALA A 422 -15.91 39.19 -16.32
CA ALA A 422 -15.34 39.68 -17.59
C ALA A 422 -15.36 38.60 -18.70
N GLY A 423 -16.53 37.98 -18.91
CA GLY A 423 -16.68 36.76 -19.74
C GLY A 423 -17.81 36.80 -20.78
N LYS A 424 -18.07 37.94 -21.42
CA LYS A 424 -19.02 38.05 -22.55
C LYS A 424 -18.52 38.95 -23.68
N HIS A 425 -18.87 38.54 -24.91
CA HIS A 425 -18.62 39.18 -26.19
C HIS A 425 -17.16 39.22 -26.67
N LEU A 426 -16.83 38.31 -27.59
CA LEU A 426 -16.66 38.67 -29.00
C LEU A 426 -16.76 37.42 -29.90
N SER A 427 -17.14 37.63 -31.15
CA SER A 427 -17.40 36.59 -32.15
C SER A 427 -16.41 36.66 -33.31
N SER A 428 -16.56 35.70 -34.23
CA SER A 428 -16.13 35.76 -35.64
C SER A 428 -14.76 35.13 -35.97
N GLN A 429 -14.82 33.96 -36.60
CA GLN A 429 -14.13 33.58 -37.85
C GLN A 429 -12.68 34.07 -38.09
N GLN A 430 -11.76 33.11 -38.27
CA GLN A 430 -10.99 32.99 -39.53
C GLN A 430 -10.44 31.57 -39.73
N ARG A 431 -10.19 31.21 -41.01
CA ARG A 431 -9.70 29.90 -41.51
C ARG A 431 -8.17 29.93 -41.71
N ILE A 432 -7.64 28.79 -42.22
CA ILE A 432 -6.36 28.55 -42.95
C ILE A 432 -5.31 27.85 -42.07
N ALA A 433 -4.58 26.81 -42.50
CA ALA A 433 -4.79 25.75 -43.51
C ALA A 433 -3.75 24.63 -43.26
N GLU A 434 -3.92 23.45 -43.87
CA GLU A 434 -3.02 22.29 -43.74
C GLU A 434 -1.65 22.51 -44.42
N ILE A 435 -0.56 22.01 -43.82
CA ILE A 435 0.63 21.51 -44.54
C ILE A 435 1.22 20.32 -43.75
N GLU A 436 1.12 19.11 -44.31
CA GLU A 436 2.03 17.98 -44.00
C GLU A 436 3.27 18.06 -44.89
N PRO A 437 4.40 17.45 -44.47
CA PRO A 437 5.31 16.80 -45.40
C PRO A 437 5.46 15.30 -45.11
N ARG A 438 5.55 14.52 -46.20
CA ARG A 438 5.78 13.07 -46.19
C ARG A 438 7.25 12.69 -45.88
N SER A 439 7.44 11.42 -45.60
CA SER A 439 8.71 10.70 -45.67
C SER A 439 9.41 10.84 -47.04
N ASP A 440 10.74 10.72 -47.07
CA ASP A 440 11.42 9.50 -47.55
C ASP A 440 12.94 9.57 -47.33
N GLU A 441 13.55 8.39 -47.12
CA GLU A 441 14.94 7.96 -47.34
C GLU A 441 16.13 8.95 -47.29
N ILE A 442 17.04 8.74 -46.33
CA ILE A 442 18.51 8.74 -46.59
C ILE A 442 19.17 7.63 -45.77
N GLU A 443 19.63 6.56 -46.43
CA GLU A 443 20.76 5.76 -45.93
C GLU A 443 22.07 6.53 -46.19
N ASN A 444 23.00 6.55 -45.24
CA ASN A 444 24.42 6.39 -45.52
C ASN A 444 25.28 6.21 -44.25
N VAL A 445 26.01 5.08 -44.25
CA VAL A 445 27.30 4.79 -43.60
C VAL A 445 27.90 5.91 -42.72
N ILE A 446 27.98 5.65 -41.41
CA ILE A 446 28.92 6.35 -40.51
C ILE A 446 29.83 5.31 -39.84
N THR A 447 31.12 5.64 -39.79
CA THR A 447 32.23 4.81 -39.29
C THR A 447 32.11 4.44 -37.81
N ASN A 448 32.26 3.16 -37.50
CA ASN A 448 32.35 2.65 -36.13
C ASN A 448 33.65 3.10 -35.43
N GLN A 449 33.57 4.21 -34.69
CA GLN A 449 34.47 4.53 -33.58
C GLN A 449 33.69 5.16 -32.42
N GLY A 450 33.54 4.42 -31.32
CA GLY A 450 33.16 4.96 -30.01
C GLY A 450 31.78 5.64 -29.93
N GLN A 451 30.70 4.95 -30.30
CA GLN A 451 29.38 5.38 -29.87
C GLN A 451 29.29 5.29 -28.33
N SER A 452 28.85 6.36 -27.68
CA SER A 452 28.39 6.30 -26.29
C SER A 452 27.25 5.30 -26.19
N PRO A 453 27.14 4.49 -25.11
CA PRO A 453 25.91 3.73 -24.88
C PRO A 453 24.71 4.68 -24.91
N ALA A 454 23.61 4.22 -25.51
CA ALA A 454 22.38 4.97 -25.61
C ALA A 454 21.85 5.35 -24.22
N GLN A 455 21.15 6.48 -24.14
CA GLN A 455 20.73 7.07 -22.87
C GLN A 455 19.85 6.11 -22.04
N ASP A 456 19.03 5.28 -22.69
CA ASP A 456 18.18 4.28 -22.05
C ASP A 456 18.97 3.16 -21.35
N ILE A 457 20.13 2.76 -21.90
CA ILE A 457 21.04 1.80 -21.26
C ILE A 457 21.64 2.42 -19.99
N LEU A 458 22.02 3.70 -20.03
CA LEU A 458 22.56 4.42 -18.87
C LEU A 458 21.48 4.67 -17.81
N ASP A 459 20.26 5.00 -18.21
CA ASP A 459 19.12 5.19 -17.31
C ASP A 459 18.71 3.88 -16.63
N GLU A 460 18.67 2.76 -17.38
CA GLU A 460 18.42 1.43 -16.81
C GLU A 460 19.57 0.98 -15.89
N PHE A 461 20.83 1.25 -16.23
CA PHE A 461 21.97 1.02 -15.34
C PHE A 461 21.86 1.82 -14.03
N ASN A 462 21.51 3.10 -14.11
CA ASN A 462 21.27 3.94 -12.95
C ASN A 462 20.13 3.38 -12.09
N ARG A 463 18.99 3.04 -12.70
CA ARG A 463 17.83 2.45 -12.03
C ARG A 463 18.19 1.13 -11.34
N TYR A 464 18.92 0.25 -12.04
CA TYR A 464 19.35 -1.04 -11.53
C TYR A 464 20.29 -0.89 -10.32
N VAL A 465 21.37 -0.11 -10.44
CA VAL A 465 22.33 0.06 -9.34
C VAL A 465 21.75 0.81 -8.15
N MET A 466 20.80 1.73 -8.35
CA MET A 466 20.22 2.49 -7.23
C MET A 466 19.06 1.74 -6.53
N ASN A 467 18.34 0.85 -7.24
CA ASN A 467 17.10 0.27 -6.73
C ASN A 467 17.08 -1.27 -6.64
N GLU A 468 17.95 -2.01 -7.34
CA GLU A 468 17.84 -3.47 -7.57
C GLU A 468 18.95 -4.32 -6.94
N ILE A 469 20.06 -3.70 -6.53
CA ILE A 469 21.18 -4.37 -5.84
C ILE A 469 21.18 -4.02 -4.34
N PRO A 470 21.94 -4.74 -3.48
CA PRO A 470 22.10 -4.37 -2.08
C PRO A 470 22.54 -2.93 -1.83
N ILE A 471 22.13 -2.38 -0.68
CA ILE A 471 22.46 -1.01 -0.25
C ILE A 471 23.97 -0.87 -0.02
N HIS A 472 24.53 -1.86 0.68
CA HIS A 472 25.95 -2.01 0.99
C HIS A 472 26.48 -3.33 0.42
N LEU A 473 27.73 -3.35 -0.06
CA LEU A 473 28.46 -4.52 -0.52
C LEU A 473 29.88 -4.51 0.06
N ILE A 474 30.49 -5.69 0.23
CA ILE A 474 31.92 -5.84 0.52
C ILE A 474 32.68 -5.72 -0.81
N TYR A 475 33.58 -4.74 -0.92
CA TYR A 475 34.50 -4.65 -2.05
C TYR A 475 35.70 -5.58 -1.82
N LEU A 476 35.74 -6.69 -2.57
CA LEU A 476 36.66 -7.80 -2.34
C LEU A 476 38.17 -7.46 -2.41
N PRO A 477 38.65 -6.48 -3.20
CA PRO A 477 40.05 -6.07 -3.20
C PRO A 477 40.54 -5.38 -1.91
N THR A 478 39.68 -4.63 -1.21
CA THR A 478 40.06 -3.93 0.05
C THR A 478 39.40 -4.50 1.31
N MET A 479 38.41 -5.39 1.16
CA MET A 479 37.54 -5.90 2.24
C MET A 479 36.74 -4.80 2.95
N GLU A 480 36.52 -3.66 2.29
CA GLU A 480 35.76 -2.54 2.84
C GLU A 480 34.29 -2.61 2.44
N LEU A 481 33.42 -2.08 3.30
CA LEU A 481 32.01 -1.93 3.00
C LEU A 481 31.78 -0.67 2.15
N VAL A 482 31.10 -0.81 1.02
CA VAL A 482 30.86 0.25 0.04
C VAL A 482 29.38 0.33 -0.34
N GLY A 483 28.88 1.54 -0.62
CA GLY A 483 27.50 1.76 -1.04
C GLY A 483 27.30 1.79 -2.56
N ARG A 484 26.04 1.75 -3.01
CA ARG A 484 25.60 1.77 -4.42
C ARG A 484 26.33 2.77 -5.34
N ASN A 485 26.67 3.97 -4.86
CA ASN A 485 27.42 4.97 -5.64
C ASN A 485 28.84 4.52 -6.02
N PHE A 486 29.53 3.75 -5.17
CA PHE A 486 30.84 3.18 -5.50
C PHE A 486 30.70 2.11 -6.58
N VAL A 487 29.71 1.22 -6.43
CA VAL A 487 29.37 0.16 -7.39
C VAL A 487 29.05 0.76 -8.77
N LYS A 488 28.24 1.82 -8.80
CA LYS A 488 27.93 2.58 -10.02
C LYS A 488 29.19 3.06 -10.75
N ASN A 489 30.11 3.69 -10.02
CA ASN A 489 31.35 4.20 -10.60
C ASN A 489 32.25 3.06 -11.10
N HIS A 490 32.33 1.94 -10.36
CA HIS A 490 33.14 0.76 -10.73
C HIS A 490 32.68 0.11 -12.03
N PHE A 491 31.37 -0.02 -12.24
CA PHE A 491 30.81 -0.65 -13.45
C PHE A 491 30.56 0.33 -14.61
N GLN A 492 30.73 1.63 -14.42
CA GLN A 492 30.38 2.65 -15.42
C GLN A 492 31.08 2.43 -16.78
N ASP A 493 32.33 1.98 -16.79
CA ASP A 493 33.05 1.69 -18.03
C ASP A 493 32.62 0.36 -18.67
N ARG A 494 32.37 -0.69 -17.88
CA ARG A 494 31.86 -1.99 -18.37
C ARG A 494 30.47 -1.88 -19.02
N ILE A 495 29.68 -0.88 -18.65
CA ILE A 495 28.37 -0.59 -19.27
C ILE A 495 28.51 0.04 -20.67
N LYS A 496 29.60 0.77 -20.94
CA LYS A 496 29.88 1.34 -22.29
C LYS A 496 30.18 0.26 -23.33
N GLU A 497 30.47 -0.96 -22.90
CA GLU A 497 30.62 -2.14 -23.77
C GLU A 497 29.27 -2.66 -24.30
N ILE A 498 28.13 -2.19 -23.79
CA ILE A 498 26.81 -2.50 -24.34
C ILE A 498 26.55 -1.57 -25.54
N THR A 499 26.93 -2.02 -26.73
CA THR A 499 26.70 -1.32 -27.99
C THR A 499 25.31 -1.59 -28.57
N GLU A 500 24.84 -0.73 -29.48
CA GLU A 500 23.60 -0.94 -30.22
C GLU A 500 23.58 -2.27 -31.00
N ASP A 501 24.71 -2.62 -31.63
CA ASP A 501 24.88 -3.92 -32.31
C ASP A 501 24.61 -5.10 -31.37
N LEU A 502 25.10 -5.04 -30.12
CA LEU A 502 24.88 -6.09 -29.12
C LEU A 502 23.41 -6.15 -28.66
N VAL A 503 22.72 -5.01 -28.57
CA VAL A 503 21.28 -4.97 -28.26
C VAL A 503 20.48 -5.62 -29.40
N VAL A 504 20.74 -5.25 -30.65
CA VAL A 504 20.07 -5.81 -31.84
C VAL A 504 20.34 -7.32 -31.94
N GLU A 505 21.57 -7.77 -31.73
CA GLU A 505 21.92 -9.19 -31.71
C GLU A 505 21.15 -9.93 -30.60
N ALA A 506 21.11 -9.38 -29.39
CA ALA A 506 20.41 -10.00 -28.26
C ALA A 506 18.88 -10.00 -28.43
N GLN A 507 18.29 -9.03 -29.15
CA GLN A 507 16.88 -9.08 -29.56
C GLN A 507 16.62 -10.21 -30.56
N ALA A 508 17.51 -10.38 -31.55
CA ALA A 508 17.38 -11.38 -32.62
C ALA A 508 17.58 -12.83 -32.17
N ARG A 509 18.17 -13.07 -30.99
CA ARG A 509 18.36 -14.43 -30.41
C ARG A 509 17.05 -15.14 -30.02
N PHE A 510 15.91 -14.45 -30.03
CA PHE A 510 14.60 -14.99 -29.65
C PHE A 510 13.62 -14.93 -30.83
N VAL A 511 12.65 -15.85 -30.86
CA VAL A 511 11.61 -15.91 -31.91
C VAL A 511 10.23 -15.95 -31.23
N PRO A 512 9.37 -14.92 -31.39
CA PRO A 512 9.66 -13.63 -32.02
C PRO A 512 10.76 -12.84 -31.27
N PRO A 513 11.46 -11.90 -31.95
CA PRO A 513 12.49 -11.07 -31.33
C PRO A 513 11.98 -10.34 -30.08
N LEU A 514 12.78 -10.31 -29.02
CA LEU A 514 12.42 -9.57 -27.81
C LEU A 514 12.43 -8.05 -28.09
N THR A 515 11.56 -7.32 -27.39
CA THR A 515 11.59 -5.86 -27.41
C THR A 515 12.84 -5.35 -26.69
N ARG A 516 13.36 -4.19 -27.12
CA ARG A 516 14.52 -3.52 -26.51
C ARG A 516 14.36 -3.36 -24.99
N GLU A 517 13.16 -2.99 -24.55
CA GLU A 517 12.75 -2.86 -23.14
C GLU A 517 12.96 -4.13 -22.30
N LYS A 518 12.93 -5.33 -22.90
CA LYS A 518 13.21 -6.60 -22.21
C LYS A 518 14.69 -6.99 -22.27
N VAL A 519 15.38 -6.60 -23.34
CA VAL A 519 16.78 -6.95 -23.58
C VAL A 519 17.74 -6.07 -22.79
N VAL A 520 17.54 -4.75 -22.78
CA VAL A 520 18.45 -3.80 -22.10
C VAL A 520 18.61 -4.10 -20.61
N PRO A 521 17.55 -4.32 -19.79
CA PRO A 521 17.70 -4.73 -18.39
C PRO A 521 18.48 -6.04 -18.21
N THR A 522 18.33 -6.98 -19.15
CA THR A 522 19.03 -8.27 -19.11
C THR A 522 20.53 -8.13 -19.41
N LEU A 523 20.90 -7.23 -20.33
CA LEU A 523 22.31 -6.92 -20.63
C LEU A 523 22.97 -6.12 -19.49
N VAL A 524 22.26 -5.14 -18.92
CA VAL A 524 22.72 -4.36 -17.76
C VAL A 524 22.99 -5.26 -16.55
N ARG A 525 22.03 -6.13 -16.18
CA ARG A 525 22.19 -7.12 -15.11
C ARG A 525 23.45 -7.98 -15.27
N ARG A 526 23.72 -8.45 -16.50
CA ARG A 526 24.90 -9.27 -16.82
C ARG A 526 26.24 -8.54 -16.73
N LYS A 527 26.27 -7.21 -16.65
CA LYS A 527 27.51 -6.42 -16.47
C LYS A 527 27.79 -6.09 -15.00
N VAL A 528 26.78 -6.09 -14.13
CA VAL A 528 26.88 -5.65 -12.73
C VAL A 528 26.84 -6.87 -11.80
N GLU A 529 28.03 -7.41 -11.54
CA GLU A 529 28.20 -8.73 -10.93
C GLU A 529 28.57 -8.64 -9.44
N TYR A 530 27.90 -9.44 -8.62
CA TYR A 530 28.20 -9.60 -7.19
C TYR A 530 27.79 -11.00 -6.71
N GLY A 531 28.51 -11.53 -5.72
CA GLY A 531 28.15 -12.77 -5.04
C GLY A 531 27.32 -12.52 -3.79
N ILE A 532 26.65 -13.56 -3.30
CA ILE A 532 26.00 -13.58 -1.98
C ILE A 532 26.54 -14.73 -1.14
N LEU A 533 26.73 -14.51 0.15
CA LEU A 533 26.90 -15.56 1.15
C LEU A 533 25.55 -15.89 1.80
N SER A 534 25.07 -17.12 1.59
CA SER A 534 24.04 -17.74 2.42
C SER A 534 24.68 -18.65 3.46
N HIS A 535 24.20 -18.61 4.72
CA HIS A 535 24.69 -19.51 5.75
C HIS A 535 23.70 -19.69 6.91
N ARG A 536 24.02 -20.60 7.83
CA ARG A 536 23.55 -20.51 9.22
C ARG A 536 24.52 -19.66 10.05
N TRP A 537 23.97 -18.82 10.92
CA TRP A 537 24.74 -18.06 11.91
C TRP A 537 25.42 -19.03 12.89
N LEU A 538 26.67 -18.75 13.24
CA LEU A 538 27.36 -19.35 14.37
C LEU A 538 27.21 -18.41 15.58
N ASP A 539 26.86 -18.94 16.76
CA ASP A 539 26.56 -18.14 17.96
C ASP A 539 27.73 -17.27 18.50
N SER A 540 28.89 -17.26 17.83
CA SER A 540 30.00 -16.36 18.17
C SER A 540 30.82 -15.89 16.96
N GLY A 541 30.95 -14.57 16.85
CA GLY A 541 32.06 -13.91 16.15
C GLY A 541 31.96 -13.82 14.63
N GLU A 542 30.77 -13.70 14.06
CA GLU A 542 30.59 -13.13 12.72
C GLU A 542 30.73 -11.61 12.79
N PRO A 543 31.38 -10.95 11.81
CA PRO A 543 31.50 -9.50 11.81
C PRO A 543 30.12 -8.87 11.63
N SER A 544 29.78 -7.89 12.46
CA SER A 544 28.60 -7.06 12.26
C SER A 544 28.87 -5.92 11.28
N TYR A 545 27.82 -5.22 10.85
CA TYR A 545 27.95 -3.97 10.10
C TYR A 545 28.85 -2.94 10.82
N GLN A 546 28.74 -2.84 12.15
CA GLN A 546 29.59 -1.97 12.97
C GLN A 546 31.07 -2.40 12.90
N ASP A 547 31.37 -3.71 12.95
CA ASP A 547 32.75 -4.22 12.89
C ASP A 547 33.41 -3.95 11.53
N MET A 548 32.64 -4.05 10.44
CA MET A 548 33.08 -3.67 9.09
C MET A 548 33.37 -2.16 8.99
N MET A 549 32.50 -1.32 9.55
CA MET A 549 32.62 0.14 9.50
C MET A 549 33.75 0.70 10.39
N GLU A 550 33.93 0.16 11.59
CA GLU A 550 34.95 0.65 12.54
C GLU A 550 36.40 0.25 12.18
N ARG A 551 36.61 -0.49 11.08
CA ARG A 551 37.92 -1.06 10.69
C ARG A 551 38.62 -1.83 11.82
N LYS A 552 37.86 -2.44 12.74
CA LYS A 552 38.38 -3.41 13.74
C LYS A 552 39.01 -4.67 13.10
N LEU A 553 38.93 -4.76 11.78
CA LEU A 553 39.57 -5.74 10.91
C LEU A 553 41.02 -5.39 10.52
N SER A 554 41.66 -4.40 11.18
CA SER A 554 43.05 -4.00 10.90
C SER A 554 44.07 -5.10 11.26
N GLY A 555 44.26 -6.04 10.32
CA GLY A 555 45.19 -7.17 10.39
C GLY A 555 46.10 -7.32 9.17
N SER A 556 46.19 -6.31 8.30
CA SER A 556 47.19 -6.28 7.22
C SER A 556 47.57 -4.85 6.81
N SER A 557 48.87 -4.64 6.66
CA SER A 557 49.46 -3.41 6.11
C SER A 557 49.23 -3.33 4.59
N GLY A 558 48.52 -2.30 4.12
CA GLY A 558 48.47 -1.95 2.70
C GLY A 558 49.76 -1.25 2.24
N PRO A 559 50.25 -1.50 1.01
CA PRO A 559 51.43 -0.82 0.48
C PRO A 559 51.11 0.59 -0.03
N SER A 560 51.78 1.57 0.57
CA SER A 560 52.25 2.85 -0.01
C SER A 560 51.38 3.58 -1.06
N ASN A 561 50.90 4.78 -0.67
CA ASN A 561 50.58 5.86 -1.59
C ASN A 561 51.75 6.20 -2.53
N VAL A 562 51.44 6.52 -3.79
CA VAL A 562 52.37 7.15 -4.75
C VAL A 562 52.09 8.66 -4.76
N GLY A 563 53.11 9.50 -4.49
CA GLY A 563 52.93 10.96 -4.48
C GLY A 563 54.16 11.78 -4.04
N TYR A 564 55.07 11.99 -4.99
CA TYR A 564 56.15 13.00 -5.03
C TYR A 564 56.31 14.02 -3.88
N LEU A 565 57.51 14.09 -3.29
CA LEU A 565 58.35 15.31 -3.32
C LEU A 565 59.80 15.06 -2.83
N LEU A 566 60.72 15.93 -3.26
CA LEU A 566 62.18 15.80 -3.11
C LEU A 566 62.74 16.51 -1.86
N SER A 567 63.92 16.02 -1.46
CA SER A 567 65.09 16.75 -0.90
C SER A 567 65.34 16.81 0.61
N ASN A 568 66.63 16.62 0.93
CA ASN A 568 67.44 17.13 2.07
C ASN A 568 67.14 16.57 3.48
N ILE A 569 68.02 15.78 4.13
CA ILE A 569 69.43 15.96 4.59
C ILE A 569 69.49 16.25 6.10
N THR A 570 70.22 15.38 6.85
CA THR A 570 70.62 15.51 8.29
C THR A 570 69.47 15.54 9.33
N SER A 571 69.61 15.05 10.57
CA SER A 571 70.77 14.61 11.38
C SER A 571 70.39 13.49 12.38
N ARG A 572 71.39 12.93 13.08
CA ARG A 572 71.27 11.83 14.08
C ARG A 572 71.59 12.37 15.51
N PRO A 573 71.54 11.56 16.58
CA PRO A 573 70.53 11.68 17.66
C PRO A 573 71.10 12.16 19.00
N LYS A 574 70.26 12.32 20.04
CA LYS A 574 70.68 12.22 21.46
C LYS A 574 69.64 11.55 22.38
N ASP A 575 69.99 10.35 22.81
CA ASP A 575 69.78 9.67 24.10
C ASP A 575 68.62 10.07 25.04
N GLY A 576 67.81 9.06 25.37
CA GLY A 576 66.92 9.01 26.53
C GLY A 576 66.49 7.57 26.80
N ARG A 577 67.28 6.85 27.62
CA ARG A 577 67.07 5.41 27.88
C ARG A 577 65.72 5.12 28.52
N HIS A 578 64.88 4.30 27.88
CA HIS A 578 63.96 3.41 28.60
C HIS A 578 64.01 1.99 28.05
N THR A 579 63.85 1.06 28.98
CA THR A 579 64.07 -0.39 28.91
C THR A 579 63.28 -1.12 27.82
N LEU A 580 63.90 -2.18 27.28
CA LEU A 580 63.23 -3.18 26.44
C LEU A 580 62.01 -3.78 27.18
N HIS A 581 60.81 -3.46 26.69
CA HIS A 581 59.70 -4.39 26.70
C HIS A 581 59.38 -4.73 25.25
N THR A 582 59.82 -5.91 24.81
CA THR A 582 59.28 -6.56 23.61
C THR A 582 57.86 -7.02 23.95
N SER A 583 56.89 -6.13 23.84
CA SER A 583 55.48 -6.52 23.82
C SER A 583 55.29 -7.46 22.64
N HIS A 584 54.98 -8.72 22.91
CA HIS A 584 54.47 -9.61 21.88
C HIS A 584 53.25 -8.94 21.25
N SER A 585 53.25 -8.80 19.94
CA SER A 585 52.01 -8.56 19.20
C SER A 585 51.15 -9.81 19.38
N GLU A 586 50.23 -9.77 20.34
CA GLU A 586 49.25 -10.83 20.52
C GLU A 586 48.48 -10.98 19.21
N ASN A 587 48.69 -12.11 18.53
CA ASN A 587 47.86 -12.52 17.40
C ASN A 587 46.44 -12.72 17.93
N LYS A 588 45.62 -11.67 17.88
CA LYS A 588 44.19 -11.75 18.19
C LYS A 588 43.60 -12.85 17.30
N VAL A 589 43.17 -13.93 17.94
CA VAL A 589 42.61 -15.10 17.24
C VAL A 589 41.36 -14.64 16.50
N GLN A 590 41.45 -14.59 15.16
CA GLN A 590 40.31 -14.30 14.31
C GLN A 590 39.19 -15.29 14.61
N SER A 591 37.99 -14.75 14.81
CA SER A 591 36.79 -15.51 15.17
C SER A 591 36.38 -16.50 14.07
N PRO A 592 35.68 -17.60 14.41
CA PRO A 592 35.21 -18.58 13.44
C PRO A 592 34.34 -17.96 12.34
N GLY A 593 33.43 -17.04 12.71
CA GLY A 593 32.58 -16.31 11.77
C GLY A 593 33.36 -15.42 10.80
N TYR A 594 34.41 -14.75 11.25
CA TYR A 594 35.28 -13.96 10.36
C TYR A 594 36.01 -14.85 9.35
N LYS A 595 36.54 -16.00 9.78
CA LYS A 595 37.17 -16.98 8.88
C LYS A 595 36.18 -17.54 7.85
N LYS A 596 34.93 -17.75 8.24
CA LYS A 596 33.82 -18.14 7.33
C LYS A 596 33.61 -17.08 6.24
N LEU A 597 33.52 -15.80 6.61
CA LEU A 597 33.39 -14.70 5.64
C LEU A 597 34.64 -14.59 4.75
N GLN A 598 35.84 -14.73 5.30
CA GLN A 598 37.09 -14.65 4.55
C GLN A 598 37.18 -15.74 3.48
N LYS A 599 36.87 -17.01 3.81
CA LYS A 599 36.82 -18.11 2.83
C LYS A 599 35.78 -17.87 1.73
N CYS A 600 34.62 -17.30 2.08
CA CYS A 600 33.64 -16.88 1.08
C CYS A 600 34.20 -15.81 0.12
N CYS A 601 34.93 -14.83 0.66
CA CYS A 601 35.59 -13.80 -0.15
C CYS A 601 36.72 -14.36 -1.03
N GLU A 602 37.43 -15.40 -0.58
CA GLU A 602 38.44 -16.12 -1.37
C GLU A 602 37.79 -16.86 -2.55
N GLU A 603 36.67 -17.56 -2.32
CA GLU A 603 35.92 -18.23 -3.39
C GLU A 603 35.27 -17.24 -4.37
N ALA A 604 34.71 -16.12 -3.88
CA ALA A 604 34.16 -15.09 -4.75
C ALA A 604 35.24 -14.48 -5.67
N ARG A 605 36.48 -14.30 -5.19
CA ARG A 605 37.62 -13.90 -6.04
C ARG A 605 38.04 -14.99 -7.02
N ARG A 606 37.93 -16.28 -6.68
CA ARG A 606 38.16 -17.40 -7.62
C ARG A 606 37.19 -17.35 -8.81
N LEU A 607 35.98 -16.84 -8.58
CA LEU A 607 34.92 -16.66 -9.57
C LEU A 607 34.97 -15.28 -10.28
N ASP A 608 36.09 -14.55 -10.18
CA ASP A 608 36.31 -13.21 -10.78
C ASP A 608 35.30 -12.12 -10.34
N LEU A 609 34.71 -12.28 -9.15
CA LEU A 609 33.80 -11.29 -8.57
C LEU A 609 34.58 -10.19 -7.84
N HIS A 610 34.09 -8.96 -7.96
CA HIS A 610 34.63 -7.78 -7.24
C HIS A 610 33.84 -7.43 -5.98
N PHE A 611 32.59 -7.90 -5.86
CA PHE A 611 31.68 -7.57 -4.76
C PHE A 611 31.02 -8.81 -4.17
N LEU A 612 30.82 -8.79 -2.85
CA LEU A 612 30.11 -9.84 -2.09
C LEU A 612 29.12 -9.18 -1.12
N TRP A 613 27.99 -9.84 -0.85
CA TRP A 613 27.02 -9.44 0.17
C TRP A 613 26.81 -10.52 1.24
N SER A 614 26.51 -10.12 2.47
CA SER A 614 25.97 -10.99 3.52
C SER A 614 25.06 -10.19 4.47
N ASP A 615 23.91 -10.79 4.81
CA ASP A 615 22.91 -10.26 5.76
C ASP A 615 23.47 -9.93 7.17
N THR A 616 24.60 -10.52 7.54
CA THR A 616 25.24 -10.32 8.85
C THR A 616 25.95 -8.98 8.97
N CYS A 617 26.61 -8.55 7.89
CA CYS A 617 27.57 -7.44 7.89
C CYS A 617 27.28 -6.33 6.87
N CYS A 618 26.38 -6.56 5.91
CA CYS A 618 25.99 -5.59 4.87
C CYS A 618 24.62 -4.94 5.12
N ILE A 619 24.08 -5.05 6.33
CA ILE A 619 22.80 -4.42 6.74
C ILE A 619 23.03 -3.70 8.08
N ASP A 620 22.79 -2.39 8.14
CA ASP A 620 22.68 -1.69 9.42
C ASP A 620 21.36 -2.03 10.12
N LYS A 621 21.38 -3.09 10.93
CA LYS A 621 20.23 -3.56 11.72
C LYS A 621 19.75 -2.55 12.79
N ASN A 622 20.48 -1.44 13.01
CA ASN A 622 20.05 -0.33 13.88
C ASN A 622 19.19 0.71 13.13
N SER A 623 19.28 0.73 11.80
CA SER A 623 18.44 1.53 10.92
C SER A 623 17.16 0.73 10.61
N SER A 624 16.08 1.00 11.34
CA SER A 624 14.76 0.33 11.16
C SER A 624 14.27 0.43 9.71
N ALA A 625 14.51 1.60 9.16
CA ALA A 625 14.69 1.97 7.78
C ALA A 625 15.43 0.93 6.91
N GLU A 626 16.77 0.91 6.92
CA GLU A 626 17.59 0.00 6.08
C GLU A 626 17.16 -1.46 6.23
N LEU A 627 16.67 -1.85 7.41
CA LEU A 627 16.11 -3.16 7.69
C LEU A 627 14.79 -3.44 6.92
N ASP A 628 13.85 -2.49 6.79
CA ASP A 628 12.64 -2.63 5.97
C ASP A 628 13.00 -2.78 4.48
N GLU A 629 13.85 -1.90 3.93
CA GLU A 629 14.29 -2.02 2.52
C GLU A 629 15.02 -3.34 2.27
N SER A 630 15.91 -3.74 3.19
CA SER A 630 16.70 -4.97 3.06
C SER A 630 15.83 -6.22 3.10
N ILE A 631 14.89 -6.30 4.05
CA ILE A 631 13.97 -7.44 4.12
C ILE A 631 13.11 -7.52 2.86
N ARG A 632 12.51 -6.40 2.45
CA ARG A 632 11.60 -6.36 1.29
C ARG A 632 12.30 -6.57 -0.04
N SER A 633 13.61 -6.30 -0.12
CA SER A 633 14.41 -6.52 -1.31
C SER A 633 15.22 -7.81 -1.31
N MET A 634 15.27 -8.57 -0.19
CA MET A 634 16.20 -9.68 -0.03
C MET A 634 16.08 -10.72 -1.15
N PHE A 635 14.87 -11.24 -1.41
CA PHE A 635 14.61 -12.19 -2.51
C PHE A 635 15.16 -11.69 -3.85
N ARG A 636 14.93 -10.41 -4.16
CA ARG A 636 15.36 -9.76 -5.40
C ARG A 636 16.88 -9.63 -5.47
N TRP A 637 17.56 -9.35 -4.36
CA TRP A 637 19.02 -9.35 -4.27
C TRP A 637 19.63 -10.75 -4.46
N TYR A 638 19.00 -11.80 -3.92
CA TYR A 638 19.40 -13.19 -4.20
C TYR A 638 19.20 -13.56 -5.68
N ARG A 639 18.06 -13.17 -6.28
CA ARG A 639 17.77 -13.41 -7.72
C ARG A 639 18.68 -12.66 -8.67
N ASN A 640 19.11 -11.45 -8.31
CA ASN A 640 20.01 -10.60 -9.08
C ASN A 640 21.50 -10.93 -8.89
N SER A 641 21.85 -11.78 -7.91
CA SER A 641 23.24 -12.19 -7.67
C SER A 641 23.80 -13.06 -8.80
N SER A 642 25.10 -12.94 -9.07
CA SER A 642 25.79 -13.78 -10.05
C SER A 642 25.90 -15.24 -9.58
N ILE A 643 26.02 -15.42 -8.25
CA ILE A 643 26.03 -16.71 -7.56
C ILE A 643 25.73 -16.52 -6.08
N CYS A 644 25.01 -17.48 -5.48
CA CYS A 644 24.87 -17.61 -4.03
C CYS A 644 25.78 -18.74 -3.52
N ILE A 645 26.75 -18.40 -2.67
CA ILE A 645 27.66 -19.31 -1.99
C ILE A 645 26.98 -19.74 -0.69
N ALA A 646 26.52 -20.99 -0.62
CA ALA A 646 25.78 -21.54 0.52
C ALA A 646 26.72 -22.37 1.42
N TYR A 647 26.94 -21.91 2.66
CA TYR A 647 27.73 -22.63 3.64
C TYR A 647 26.86 -23.45 4.60
N LEU A 648 27.03 -24.77 4.57
CA LEU A 648 26.28 -25.76 5.33
C LEU A 648 27.12 -26.29 6.50
N GLY A 649 26.80 -25.85 7.72
CA GLY A 649 27.65 -26.04 8.90
C GLY A 649 27.57 -27.42 9.56
N GLY A 650 26.50 -28.18 9.33
CA GLY A 650 26.33 -29.55 9.82
C GLY A 650 26.77 -30.61 8.80
N THR A 651 26.72 -30.26 7.52
CA THR A 651 26.97 -31.14 6.37
C THR A 651 28.47 -31.48 6.19
N THR A 652 28.77 -32.73 5.83
CA THR A 652 30.06 -33.17 5.28
C THR A 652 29.95 -33.75 3.87
N VAL A 653 28.91 -34.55 3.64
CA VAL A 653 28.59 -35.20 2.35
C VAL A 653 27.13 -34.93 1.96
N ILE A 654 26.74 -35.23 0.72
CA ILE A 654 25.40 -34.94 0.17
C ILE A 654 24.31 -35.66 0.98
N GLU A 655 24.60 -36.84 1.54
CA GLU A 655 23.65 -37.60 2.35
C GLU A 655 23.25 -36.89 3.65
N ASP A 656 24.11 -36.03 4.20
CA ASP A 656 23.88 -35.30 5.46
C ASP A 656 22.83 -34.19 5.31
N LEU A 657 22.49 -33.77 4.08
CA LEU A 657 21.56 -32.67 3.82
C LEU A 657 20.17 -32.90 4.46
N ARG A 658 19.79 -34.17 4.68
CA ARG A 658 18.55 -34.58 5.39
C ARG A 658 18.50 -34.16 6.86
N LEU A 659 19.65 -33.80 7.45
CA LEU A 659 19.78 -33.35 8.84
C LEU A 659 20.27 -31.90 8.95
N GLU A 660 20.51 -31.23 7.82
CA GLU A 660 21.08 -29.88 7.80
C GLU A 660 20.01 -28.83 8.13
N GLU A 661 20.18 -28.17 9.27
CA GLU A 661 19.25 -27.15 9.78
C GLU A 661 19.04 -25.97 8.82
N TRP A 662 19.96 -25.73 7.87
CA TRP A 662 19.76 -24.75 6.81
C TRP A 662 18.46 -25.00 6.03
N PHE A 663 18.06 -26.25 5.75
CA PHE A 663 16.78 -26.53 5.06
C PHE A 663 15.55 -26.40 5.96
N MET A 664 15.72 -26.24 7.27
CA MET A 664 14.62 -26.09 8.22
C MET A 664 14.26 -24.64 8.54
N ARG A 665 15.05 -23.64 8.12
CA ARG A 665 14.78 -22.22 8.42
C ARG A 665 13.81 -21.58 7.40
N GLY A 666 13.05 -20.58 7.85
CA GLY A 666 12.13 -19.81 7.00
C GLY A 666 12.83 -18.98 5.94
N TRP A 667 13.81 -18.16 6.35
CA TRP A 667 14.58 -17.30 5.43
C TRP A 667 15.31 -18.08 4.34
N THR A 668 15.91 -19.23 4.68
CA THR A 668 16.68 -20.02 3.73
C THR A 668 15.86 -20.62 2.59
N LEU A 669 14.52 -20.67 2.69
CA LEU A 669 13.65 -21.06 1.58
C LEU A 669 13.78 -20.09 0.39
N GLN A 670 13.79 -18.77 0.63
CA GLN A 670 14.04 -17.81 -0.44
C GLN A 670 15.52 -17.78 -0.85
N GLU A 671 16.45 -18.07 0.06
CA GLU A 671 17.88 -18.15 -0.27
C GLU A 671 18.19 -19.37 -1.17
N LEU A 672 17.37 -20.42 -1.10
CA LEU A 672 17.39 -21.57 -2.01
C LEU A 672 16.71 -21.25 -3.34
N LEU A 673 15.50 -20.68 -3.31
CA LEU A 673 14.67 -20.51 -4.51
C LEU A 673 15.11 -19.32 -5.38
N ALA A 674 15.47 -18.19 -4.78
CA ALA A 674 15.66 -16.95 -5.53
C ALA A 674 16.90 -16.93 -6.46
N PRO A 675 18.10 -17.39 -6.04
CA PRO A 675 19.28 -17.37 -6.91
C PRO A 675 19.13 -18.29 -8.11
N ARG A 676 19.61 -17.83 -9.27
CA ARG A 676 19.72 -18.68 -10.46
C ARG A 676 20.88 -19.66 -10.42
N LYS A 677 21.89 -19.37 -9.58
CA LYS A 677 23.08 -20.19 -9.38
C LYS A 677 23.36 -20.33 -7.90
N ILE A 678 23.66 -21.54 -7.44
CA ILE A 678 24.09 -21.81 -6.06
C ILE A 678 25.36 -22.65 -6.09
N LYS A 679 26.27 -22.42 -5.14
CA LYS A 679 27.36 -23.35 -4.84
C LYS A 679 27.37 -23.71 -3.35
N PHE A 680 27.18 -24.98 -3.03
CA PHE A 680 27.17 -25.50 -1.67
C PHE A 680 28.58 -25.90 -1.21
N PHE A 681 28.91 -25.46 0.00
CA PHE A 681 30.13 -25.79 0.72
C PHE A 681 29.79 -26.47 2.03
N ASN A 682 30.49 -27.58 2.32
CA ASN A 682 30.38 -28.30 3.58
C ASN A 682 31.07 -27.52 4.72
N LYS A 683 30.96 -28.03 5.96
CA LYS A 683 31.52 -27.39 7.16
C LYS A 683 33.03 -27.10 7.09
N ASP A 684 33.77 -27.88 6.29
CA ASP A 684 35.22 -27.77 6.12
C ASP A 684 35.60 -26.79 4.99
N TRP A 685 34.61 -26.19 4.32
CA TRP A 685 34.69 -25.37 3.10
C TRP A 685 35.18 -26.14 1.87
N GLN A 686 34.79 -27.40 1.75
CA GLN A 686 34.93 -28.17 0.51
C GLN A 686 33.61 -28.07 -0.28
N ARG A 687 33.71 -27.99 -1.61
CA ARG A 687 32.56 -28.03 -2.52
C ARG A 687 31.87 -29.39 -2.38
N LEU A 688 30.54 -29.43 -2.33
CA LEU A 688 29.81 -30.71 -2.32
C LEU A 688 29.83 -31.45 -3.67
N THR A 689 30.04 -30.72 -4.77
CA THR A 689 30.18 -31.27 -6.13
C THR A 689 31.28 -30.54 -6.90
N ASP A 690 31.77 -31.15 -7.96
CA ASP A 690 32.74 -30.55 -8.89
C ASP A 690 32.14 -29.51 -9.85
N GLN A 691 30.81 -29.42 -9.98
CA GLN A 691 30.12 -28.43 -10.84
C GLN A 691 30.28 -27.01 -10.27
N ASP A 692 30.43 -25.97 -11.10
CA ASP A 692 30.49 -24.57 -10.60
C ASP A 692 29.10 -24.02 -10.24
N ASP A 693 28.02 -24.69 -10.66
CA ASP A 693 26.64 -24.44 -10.25
C ASP A 693 26.00 -25.74 -9.80
N ASP A 694 25.45 -25.77 -8.59
CA ASP A 694 24.78 -26.92 -7.98
C ASP A 694 23.29 -27.02 -8.34
N LYS A 695 22.78 -26.07 -9.15
CA LYS A 695 21.43 -26.10 -9.75
C LYS A 695 21.40 -26.69 -11.16
N GLU A 696 22.38 -27.51 -11.53
CA GLU A 696 22.35 -28.24 -12.81
C GLU A 696 21.33 -29.40 -12.76
N GLU A 697 20.56 -29.55 -13.85
CA GLU A 697 19.54 -30.60 -14.06
C GLU A 697 20.12 -32.03 -14.00
N ASP A 698 19.31 -32.99 -13.57
CA ASP A 698 19.60 -34.44 -13.55
C ASP A 698 20.79 -34.83 -12.66
N THR A 699 21.10 -34.03 -11.62
CA THR A 699 22.22 -34.31 -10.70
C THR A 699 21.80 -35.10 -9.45
N PRO A 700 22.70 -35.92 -8.86
CA PRO A 700 22.44 -36.59 -7.59
C PRO A 700 22.13 -35.60 -6.44
N LEU A 701 22.74 -34.41 -6.48
CA LEU A 701 22.46 -33.36 -5.51
C LEU A 701 21.03 -32.81 -5.67
N MET A 702 20.59 -32.50 -6.89
CA MET A 702 19.22 -32.03 -7.14
C MET A 702 18.16 -33.06 -6.72
N THR A 703 18.40 -34.35 -6.96
CA THR A 703 17.54 -35.43 -6.47
C THR A 703 17.40 -35.39 -4.94
N VAL A 704 18.52 -35.27 -4.20
CA VAL A 704 18.49 -35.20 -2.73
C VAL A 704 17.87 -33.89 -2.24
N LEU A 705 18.08 -32.75 -2.92
CA LEU A 705 17.43 -31.48 -2.57
C LEU A 705 15.91 -31.54 -2.75
N GLN A 706 15.41 -32.19 -3.79
CA GLN A 706 13.99 -32.45 -3.98
C GLN A 706 13.41 -33.34 -2.86
N GLU A 707 14.11 -34.41 -2.47
CA GLU A 707 13.71 -35.25 -1.32
C GLU A 707 13.68 -34.48 0.01
N VAL A 708 14.71 -33.68 0.29
CA VAL A 708 14.88 -32.94 1.55
C VAL A 708 13.88 -31.81 1.71
N THR A 709 13.52 -31.14 0.61
CA THR A 709 12.70 -29.92 0.66
C THR A 709 11.24 -30.11 0.23
N GLY A 710 10.92 -31.22 -0.44
CA GLY A 710 9.63 -31.44 -1.08
C GLY A 710 9.34 -30.50 -2.27
N ILE A 711 10.34 -29.77 -2.74
CA ILE A 711 10.23 -28.83 -3.86
C ILE A 711 10.66 -29.56 -5.14
N PRO A 712 9.85 -29.55 -6.22
CA PRO A 712 10.24 -30.15 -7.50
C PRO A 712 11.55 -29.57 -8.03
N GLU A 713 12.39 -30.41 -8.64
CA GLU A 713 13.68 -30.02 -9.23
C GLU A 713 13.53 -28.82 -10.19
N THR A 714 12.52 -28.84 -11.05
CA THR A 714 12.18 -27.72 -11.96
C THR A 714 11.99 -26.37 -11.25
N GLU A 715 11.39 -26.36 -10.06
CA GLU A 715 11.18 -25.12 -9.27
C GLU A 715 12.37 -24.79 -8.36
N LEU A 716 13.26 -25.74 -8.09
CA LEU A 716 14.55 -25.44 -7.47
C LEU A 716 15.52 -24.80 -8.48
N ILE A 717 15.45 -25.14 -9.77
CA ILE A 717 16.39 -24.68 -10.80
C ILE A 717 16.07 -23.26 -11.29
N ASP A 718 14.90 -23.01 -11.91
CA ASP A 718 14.47 -21.66 -12.31
C ASP A 718 13.10 -21.32 -11.70
N PHE A 719 13.13 -21.00 -10.41
CA PHE A 719 11.93 -20.55 -9.70
C PHE A 719 11.40 -19.23 -10.26
N GLU A 720 10.10 -19.16 -10.57
CA GLU A 720 9.43 -17.90 -10.92
C GLU A 720 8.61 -17.34 -9.72
N PRO A 721 8.97 -16.16 -9.17
CA PRO A 721 8.18 -15.52 -8.13
C PRO A 721 6.85 -15.05 -8.72
N THR A 722 5.74 -15.46 -8.13
CA THR A 722 4.40 -15.17 -8.66
C THR A 722 3.31 -15.47 -7.62
N PRO A 723 2.18 -14.74 -7.60
CA PRO A 723 1.07 -15.02 -6.69
C PRO A 723 0.23 -16.26 -7.08
N HIS A 724 0.72 -17.15 -7.95
CA HIS A 724 0.08 -18.44 -8.28
C HIS A 724 0.53 -19.57 -7.32
N TYR A 725 -0.15 -20.73 -7.39
CA TYR A 725 0.24 -21.97 -6.71
C TYR A 725 0.42 -21.81 -5.18
N ILE A 726 -0.42 -20.98 -4.55
CA ILE A 726 -0.29 -20.61 -3.14
C ILE A 726 -0.27 -21.85 -2.24
N ASP A 727 -1.21 -22.75 -2.40
CA ASP A 727 -1.31 -24.01 -1.66
C ASP A 727 -0.02 -24.83 -1.74
N LYS A 728 0.41 -25.17 -2.96
CA LYS A 728 1.67 -25.90 -3.22
C LYS A 728 2.86 -25.21 -2.54
N ARG A 729 3.04 -23.90 -2.77
CA ARG A 729 4.16 -23.11 -2.24
C ARG A 729 4.11 -22.96 -0.71
N MET A 730 2.91 -22.91 -0.12
CA MET A 730 2.71 -22.91 1.33
C MET A 730 3.07 -24.25 1.96
N THR A 731 2.94 -25.39 1.27
CA THR A 731 3.42 -26.68 1.82
C THR A 731 4.94 -26.68 2.03
N TRP A 732 5.71 -26.04 1.15
CA TRP A 732 7.16 -25.90 1.30
C TRP A 732 7.54 -24.98 2.47
N ALA A 733 6.78 -23.90 2.64
CA ALA A 733 6.93 -22.97 3.77
C ALA A 733 6.52 -23.61 5.10
N ALA A 734 5.53 -24.51 5.10
CA ALA A 734 5.03 -25.18 6.30
C ALA A 734 6.03 -26.15 6.95
N GLN A 735 7.06 -26.58 6.21
CA GLN A 735 8.18 -27.36 6.75
C GLN A 735 9.23 -26.50 7.46
N ARG A 736 9.10 -25.17 7.42
CA ARG A 736 10.11 -24.23 7.91
C ARG A 736 9.78 -23.66 9.28
N ILE A 737 10.84 -23.35 10.03
CA ILE A 737 10.83 -22.78 11.37
C ILE A 737 11.41 -21.36 11.30
N THR A 738 10.74 -20.41 11.94
CA THR A 738 11.16 -19.01 11.98
C THR A 738 11.61 -18.60 13.39
N THR A 739 12.59 -17.71 13.46
CA THR A 739 13.13 -17.21 14.75
C THR A 739 12.23 -16.13 15.34
N ARG A 740 11.66 -15.26 14.50
CA ARG A 740 10.59 -14.33 14.87
C ARG A 740 9.25 -14.87 14.38
N ALA A 741 8.16 -14.50 15.07
CA ALA A 741 6.83 -14.98 14.70
C ALA A 741 6.38 -14.39 13.35
N GLU A 742 6.69 -13.12 13.09
CA GLU A 742 6.30 -12.38 11.88
C GLU A 742 7.07 -12.82 10.63
N ASP A 743 8.26 -13.39 10.79
CA ASP A 743 9.06 -13.92 9.68
C ASP A 743 8.32 -15.03 8.91
N VAL A 744 7.30 -15.68 9.51
CA VAL A 744 6.40 -16.64 8.83
C VAL A 744 5.70 -16.03 7.61
N ALA A 745 5.60 -14.70 7.58
CA ALA A 745 5.09 -13.93 6.46
C ALA A 745 6.23 -13.26 5.67
N TYR A 746 7.15 -12.61 6.38
CA TYR A 746 8.16 -11.77 5.73
C TYR A 746 9.17 -12.58 4.92
N SER A 747 9.48 -13.83 5.30
CA SER A 747 10.38 -14.70 4.52
C SER A 747 9.74 -15.29 3.26
N LEU A 748 8.45 -15.04 3.03
CA LEU A 748 7.69 -15.60 1.91
C LEU A 748 7.27 -14.54 0.87
N MET A 749 7.36 -13.24 1.18
CA MET A 749 6.80 -12.19 0.32
C MET A 749 7.39 -12.20 -1.10
N GLY A 750 8.71 -12.38 -1.22
CA GLY A 750 9.39 -12.46 -2.51
C GLY A 750 9.08 -13.73 -3.31
N MET A 751 8.73 -14.83 -2.65
CA MET A 751 8.30 -16.07 -3.31
C MET A 751 6.99 -15.88 -4.10
N PHE A 752 6.16 -14.92 -3.67
CA PHE A 752 4.88 -14.60 -4.28
C PHE A 752 4.89 -13.29 -5.10
N ASP A 753 6.04 -12.65 -5.27
CA ASP A 753 6.19 -11.32 -5.89
C ASP A 753 5.30 -10.23 -5.27
N VAL A 754 5.16 -10.26 -3.93
CA VAL A 754 4.43 -9.25 -3.15
C VAL A 754 5.34 -8.52 -2.18
N SER A 755 4.93 -7.33 -1.73
CA SER A 755 5.71 -6.51 -0.80
C SER A 755 4.85 -6.02 0.36
N LEU A 756 5.35 -6.16 1.58
CA LEU A 756 4.69 -5.79 2.83
C LEU A 756 5.61 -4.87 3.63
N GLN A 757 5.06 -3.84 4.27
CA GLN A 757 5.82 -3.09 5.29
C GLN A 757 6.05 -3.96 6.52
N ILE A 758 7.27 -3.95 7.04
CA ILE A 758 7.69 -4.71 8.22
C ILE A 758 7.17 -4.05 9.49
N ALA A 759 6.57 -4.86 10.37
CA ALA A 759 5.96 -4.43 11.63
C ALA A 759 6.22 -5.48 12.74
N TYR A 760 7.50 -5.68 13.08
CA TYR A 760 7.88 -6.58 14.18
C TYR A 760 7.18 -6.22 15.50
N GLY A 761 6.58 -7.21 16.16
CA GLY A 761 5.68 -7.02 17.29
C GLY A 761 4.20 -7.10 16.92
N GLU A 762 3.83 -7.17 15.64
CA GLU A 762 2.43 -7.34 15.21
C GLU A 762 1.88 -8.75 15.45
N GLY A 763 2.75 -9.75 15.63
CA GLY A 763 2.42 -11.15 15.84
C GLY A 763 2.31 -11.97 14.55
N GLY A 764 2.80 -13.22 14.58
CA GLY A 764 2.94 -14.07 13.39
C GLY A 764 1.65 -14.32 12.61
N GLU A 765 0.53 -14.62 13.28
CA GLU A 765 -0.76 -14.77 12.58
C GLU A 765 -1.14 -13.49 11.82
N ARG A 766 -0.92 -12.29 12.39
CA ARG A 766 -1.31 -11.01 11.76
C ARG A 766 -0.43 -10.67 10.57
N ALA A 767 0.88 -10.86 10.72
CA ALA A 767 1.82 -10.74 9.61
C ALA A 767 1.41 -11.69 8.46
N PHE A 768 1.02 -12.93 8.79
CA PHE A 768 0.57 -13.92 7.82
C PHE A 768 -0.75 -13.54 7.14
N GLY A 769 -1.73 -13.04 7.90
CA GLY A 769 -2.99 -12.53 7.36
C GLY A 769 -2.75 -11.42 6.32
N ARG A 770 -1.84 -10.48 6.61
CA ARG A 770 -1.42 -9.42 5.68
C ARG A 770 -0.71 -9.96 4.43
N LEU A 771 0.09 -11.02 4.55
CA LEU A 771 0.67 -11.70 3.38
C LEU A 771 -0.41 -12.30 2.48
N ILE A 772 -1.38 -13.01 3.06
CA ILE A 772 -2.49 -13.58 2.29
C ILE A 772 -3.30 -12.48 1.60
N GLU A 773 -3.57 -11.36 2.28
CA GLU A 773 -4.23 -10.19 1.70
C GLU A 773 -3.46 -9.62 0.49
N ALA A 774 -2.13 -9.44 0.61
CA ALA A 774 -1.31 -8.95 -0.50
C ALA A 774 -1.28 -9.94 -1.69
N ILE A 775 -1.26 -11.25 -1.44
CA ILE A 775 -1.32 -12.27 -2.49
C ILE A 775 -2.70 -12.26 -3.19
N MET A 776 -3.79 -12.10 -2.43
CA MET A 776 -5.14 -11.94 -2.98
C MET A 776 -5.22 -10.72 -3.90
N GLN A 777 -4.73 -9.56 -3.43
CA GLN A 777 -4.69 -8.30 -4.21
C GLN A 777 -3.83 -8.40 -5.48
N ALA A 778 -2.72 -9.16 -5.45
CA ALA A 778 -1.82 -9.29 -6.58
C ALA A 778 -2.31 -10.26 -7.68
N GLY A 779 -3.05 -11.32 -7.30
CA GLY A 779 -3.32 -12.44 -8.21
C GLY A 779 -4.79 -12.86 -8.39
N GLY A 780 -5.63 -12.74 -7.37
CA GLY A 780 -7.01 -13.25 -7.41
C GLY A 780 -7.15 -14.77 -7.59
N TYR A 781 -6.11 -15.58 -7.35
CA TYR A 781 -6.13 -17.03 -7.65
C TYR A 781 -6.85 -17.86 -6.59
N SER A 782 -7.75 -18.75 -7.01
CA SER A 782 -8.56 -19.59 -6.11
C SER A 782 -7.75 -20.50 -5.17
N SER A 783 -6.50 -20.84 -5.51
CA SER A 783 -5.59 -21.65 -4.68
C SER A 783 -5.23 -20.98 -3.34
N VAL A 784 -5.36 -19.65 -3.21
CA VAL A 784 -5.17 -18.94 -1.92
C VAL A 784 -6.22 -19.34 -0.87
N LEU A 785 -7.32 -19.92 -1.32
CA LEU A 785 -8.40 -20.39 -0.47
C LEU A 785 -8.20 -21.83 -0.02
N ASN A 786 -7.32 -22.61 -0.67
CA ASN A 786 -7.12 -24.05 -0.46
C ASN A 786 -6.33 -24.40 0.82
N TRP A 787 -6.74 -23.82 1.95
CA TRP A 787 -6.32 -24.13 3.31
C TRP A 787 -7.47 -24.67 4.21
N ALA A 788 -7.17 -25.65 5.06
CA ALA A 788 -8.07 -26.13 6.12
C ALA A 788 -7.43 -25.96 7.50
N GLY A 789 -8.25 -25.89 8.55
CA GLY A 789 -7.76 -25.65 9.91
C GLY A 789 -8.63 -24.64 10.64
N GLU A 790 -8.16 -24.24 11.82
CA GLU A 790 -8.70 -23.06 12.48
C GLU A 790 -8.34 -21.79 11.68
N PRO A 791 -9.28 -20.84 11.56
CA PRO A 791 -9.03 -19.53 10.97
C PRO A 791 -8.12 -18.67 11.85
N ALA A 792 -7.52 -17.64 11.23
CA ALA A 792 -6.73 -16.66 11.95
C ALA A 792 -7.56 -15.91 13.02
N LYS A 793 -7.12 -15.94 14.28
CA LYS A 793 -7.95 -15.49 15.44
C LYS A 793 -8.15 -13.99 15.50
N HIS A 794 -7.22 -13.24 14.93
CA HIS A 794 -7.21 -11.79 14.92
C HIS A 794 -8.03 -11.19 13.76
N HIS A 795 -8.62 -12.02 12.89
CA HIS A 795 -9.31 -11.58 11.68
C HIS A 795 -10.83 -11.77 11.75
N ALA A 796 -11.59 -10.68 11.56
CA ALA A 796 -13.03 -10.64 11.81
C ALA A 796 -13.89 -11.57 10.93
N SER A 797 -13.44 -11.85 9.70
CA SER A 797 -14.17 -12.76 8.77
C SER A 797 -14.03 -14.24 9.09
N PHE A 798 -13.01 -14.64 9.85
CA PHE A 798 -12.60 -16.05 9.93
C PHE A 798 -12.33 -16.73 8.56
N ALA A 799 -12.11 -15.93 7.49
CA ALA A 799 -11.92 -16.43 6.12
C ALA A 799 -10.44 -16.50 5.68
N LEU A 800 -9.49 -16.18 6.57
CA LEU A 800 -8.04 -16.27 6.33
C LEU A 800 -7.39 -17.39 7.17
N PRO A 801 -6.35 -18.07 6.65
CA PRO A 801 -5.64 -19.13 7.38
C PRO A 801 -4.79 -18.58 8.51
N ALA A 802 -4.58 -19.37 9.56
CA ALA A 802 -3.72 -19.00 10.68
C ALA A 802 -2.21 -19.11 10.37
N SER A 803 -1.79 -20.02 9.49
CA SER A 803 -0.37 -20.25 9.16
C SER A 803 -0.18 -21.06 7.85
N PRO A 804 1.05 -21.21 7.31
CA PRO A 804 1.33 -22.08 6.18
C PRO A 804 0.91 -23.55 6.40
N LEU A 805 0.94 -24.03 7.64
CA LEU A 805 0.49 -25.39 8.00
C LEU A 805 -0.98 -25.64 7.63
N SER A 806 -1.81 -24.60 7.52
CA SER A 806 -3.20 -24.73 7.08
C SER A 806 -3.34 -25.27 5.64
N TYR A 807 -2.30 -25.18 4.81
CA TYR A 807 -2.30 -25.68 3.43
C TYR A 807 -1.79 -27.13 3.27
N VAL A 808 -1.30 -27.76 4.35
CA VAL A 808 -0.68 -29.09 4.28
C VAL A 808 -1.73 -30.22 4.24
N GLY A 809 -1.49 -31.22 3.39
CA GLY A 809 -2.30 -32.44 3.32
C GLY A 809 -3.53 -32.33 2.40
N HIS A 810 -3.56 -31.35 1.50
CA HIS A 810 -4.64 -31.13 0.54
C HIS A 810 -4.20 -31.54 -0.87
N PRO A 811 -5.12 -32.05 -1.73
CA PRO A 811 -4.82 -32.29 -3.13
C PRO A 811 -4.50 -30.97 -3.85
N ASP A 812 -3.51 -31.00 -4.73
CA ASP A 812 -3.23 -29.92 -5.68
C ASP A 812 -4.47 -29.70 -6.55
N ILE A 813 -5.12 -28.55 -6.38
CA ILE A 813 -6.19 -28.13 -7.29
C ILE A 813 -5.58 -27.38 -8.47
N VAL A 814 -5.93 -27.78 -9.69
CA VAL A 814 -5.55 -27.00 -10.89
C VAL A 814 -6.13 -25.60 -10.73
N SER A 815 -5.29 -24.57 -10.82
CA SER A 815 -5.74 -23.18 -10.84
C SER A 815 -6.44 -22.91 -12.17
N ILE A 816 -7.77 -22.78 -12.14
CA ILE A 816 -8.62 -22.71 -13.35
C ILE A 816 -9.21 -21.31 -13.63
N GLY A 817 -9.09 -20.36 -12.71
CA GLY A 817 -9.63 -19.02 -12.91
C GLY A 817 -9.22 -18.02 -11.83
N ARG A 818 -9.39 -16.72 -12.15
CA ARG A 818 -9.25 -15.62 -11.19
C ARG A 818 -10.61 -15.28 -10.59
N LEU A 819 -10.66 -15.14 -9.27
CA LEU A 819 -11.81 -14.66 -8.52
C LEU A 819 -11.58 -13.21 -8.10
N ASP A 820 -12.60 -12.37 -8.25
CA ASP A 820 -12.64 -11.00 -7.71
C ASP A 820 -12.80 -11.06 -6.17
N MET A 821 -11.68 -11.29 -5.48
CA MET A 821 -11.57 -11.36 -4.03
C MET A 821 -11.12 -10.02 -3.46
N MET A 822 -11.90 -9.46 -2.54
CA MET A 822 -11.54 -8.23 -1.84
C MET A 822 -11.86 -8.34 -0.36
N LEU A 823 -10.86 -8.05 0.48
CA LEU A 823 -11.06 -7.94 1.92
C LEU A 823 -11.78 -6.61 2.21
N THR A 824 -12.85 -6.66 3.00
CA THR A 824 -13.66 -5.48 3.33
C THR A 824 -13.96 -5.45 4.84
N SER A 825 -14.44 -4.31 5.34
CA SER A 825 -14.95 -4.21 6.72
C SER A 825 -16.12 -5.14 7.04
N ARG A 826 -16.77 -5.71 6.01
CA ARG A 826 -17.84 -6.72 6.14
C ARG A 826 -17.34 -8.17 6.13
N GLY A 827 -16.06 -8.40 5.84
CA GLY A 827 -15.49 -9.72 5.63
C GLY A 827 -14.87 -9.88 4.24
N LEU A 828 -14.58 -11.12 3.86
CA LEU A 828 -14.00 -11.43 2.54
C LEU A 828 -15.13 -11.42 1.48
N ARG A 829 -15.15 -10.38 0.64
CA ARG A 829 -16.01 -10.35 -0.54
C ARG A 829 -15.45 -11.31 -1.58
N ILE A 830 -16.25 -12.28 -2.01
CA ILE A 830 -15.84 -13.33 -2.95
C ILE A 830 -17.02 -13.85 -3.79
N PRO A 831 -16.88 -14.03 -5.10
CA PRO A 831 -17.85 -14.77 -5.91
C PRO A 831 -17.69 -16.28 -5.71
N LEU A 832 -18.78 -16.96 -5.32
CA LEU A 832 -18.86 -18.41 -5.14
C LEU A 832 -20.00 -18.99 -5.98
N VAL A 833 -19.83 -20.22 -6.45
CA VAL A 833 -20.95 -21.03 -6.94
C VAL A 833 -21.62 -21.70 -5.74
N ILE A 834 -22.85 -21.27 -5.45
CA ILE A 834 -23.67 -21.72 -4.32
C ILE A 834 -24.53 -22.91 -4.75
N VAL A 835 -24.36 -24.05 -4.10
CA VAL A 835 -25.18 -25.25 -4.33
C VAL A 835 -25.90 -25.64 -3.03
N PRO A 836 -27.25 -25.75 -3.00
CA PRO A 836 -28.00 -26.03 -1.79
C PRO A 836 -27.65 -27.39 -1.15
N LEU A 837 -27.65 -27.46 0.18
CA LEU A 837 -27.51 -28.71 0.93
C LEU A 837 -28.70 -28.94 1.87
N GLU A 838 -29.28 -30.13 1.78
CA GLU A 838 -30.26 -30.64 2.73
C GLU A 838 -29.53 -31.44 3.83
N MET A 839 -29.73 -31.03 5.09
CA MET A 839 -29.24 -31.79 6.23
C MET A 839 -30.26 -32.88 6.61
N ALA A 840 -29.79 -34.11 6.83
CA ALA A 840 -30.65 -35.19 7.33
C ALA A 840 -31.31 -34.78 8.66
N LYS A 841 -32.64 -34.75 8.69
CA LYS A 841 -33.42 -34.43 9.89
C LYS A 841 -33.32 -35.61 10.88
N PRO A 842 -32.74 -35.44 12.09
CA PRO A 842 -32.73 -36.49 13.10
C PRO A 842 -34.10 -36.58 13.81
N GLU A 843 -34.31 -37.67 14.55
CA GLU A 843 -35.47 -37.88 15.43
C GLU A 843 -35.38 -37.00 16.69
N PHE A 844 -35.72 -35.71 16.51
CA PHE A 844 -36.17 -34.69 17.47
C PHE A 844 -35.85 -34.84 18.98
N ASP A 845 -34.89 -34.06 19.48
CA ASP A 845 -34.76 -33.70 20.91
C ASP A 845 -34.29 -32.24 21.16
N GLY A 846 -34.00 -31.46 20.12
CA GLY A 846 -33.62 -30.04 20.23
C GLY A 846 -32.17 -29.79 20.65
N HIS A 847 -31.34 -30.84 20.79
CA HIS A 847 -29.92 -30.70 21.05
C HIS A 847 -29.13 -30.39 19.75
N PRO A 848 -27.96 -29.72 19.85
CA PRO A 848 -27.11 -29.47 18.69
C PRO A 848 -26.57 -30.78 18.11
N ILE A 849 -26.70 -30.96 16.79
CA ILE A 849 -26.28 -32.19 16.11
C ILE A 849 -24.77 -32.14 15.89
N ILE A 850 -24.13 -33.30 16.08
CA ILE A 850 -22.71 -33.54 15.79
C ILE A 850 -22.65 -34.61 14.70
N ASN A 851 -21.87 -34.39 13.63
CA ASN A 851 -21.80 -35.27 12.46
C ASN A 851 -23.14 -35.58 11.74
N PRO A 852 -23.99 -34.58 11.41
CA PRO A 852 -25.12 -34.81 10.52
C PRO A 852 -24.65 -35.19 9.11
N LYS A 853 -25.47 -35.97 8.40
CA LYS A 853 -25.31 -36.22 6.96
C LYS A 853 -25.90 -35.07 6.15
N PHE A 854 -25.23 -34.71 5.06
CA PHE A 854 -25.70 -33.71 4.10
C PHE A 854 -25.93 -34.35 2.73
N TYR A 855 -26.98 -33.91 2.05
CA TYR A 855 -27.35 -34.36 0.72
C TYR A 855 -27.54 -33.15 -0.20
N CYS A 856 -26.95 -33.22 -1.38
CA CYS A 856 -27.26 -32.31 -2.48
C CYS A 856 -28.27 -33.02 -3.40
N THR A 857 -29.53 -32.63 -3.30
CA THR A 857 -30.64 -33.11 -4.15
C THR A 857 -30.58 -32.55 -5.57
N HIS A 858 -29.83 -31.46 -5.77
CA HIS A 858 -29.57 -30.88 -7.07
C HIS A 858 -28.39 -31.55 -7.79
N HIS A 859 -28.40 -31.51 -9.12
CA HIS A 859 -27.27 -31.88 -9.99
C HIS A 859 -26.70 -33.31 -9.83
N GLY A 860 -27.41 -34.21 -9.17
CA GLY A 860 -27.02 -35.62 -9.01
C GLY A 860 -25.90 -35.89 -8.00
N ILE A 861 -25.42 -34.87 -7.28
CA ILE A 861 -24.25 -34.95 -6.38
C ILE A 861 -24.47 -35.95 -5.22
N GLY A 862 -25.69 -36.02 -4.65
CA GLY A 862 -26.02 -37.04 -3.65
C GLY A 862 -25.46 -36.76 -2.25
N GLU A 863 -24.98 -37.79 -1.55
CA GLU A 863 -24.46 -37.67 -0.17
C GLU A 863 -23.09 -36.98 -0.16
N VAL A 864 -23.01 -35.81 0.47
CA VAL A 864 -21.79 -35.02 0.59
C VAL A 864 -21.11 -35.33 1.93
N LYS A 865 -19.88 -35.84 1.88
CA LYS A 865 -19.08 -36.15 3.06
C LYS A 865 -18.41 -34.88 3.58
N ILE A 866 -18.69 -34.52 4.83
CA ILE A 866 -18.16 -33.32 5.49
C ILE A 866 -17.47 -33.73 6.79
N ASP A 867 -16.18 -33.41 6.93
CA ASP A 867 -15.50 -33.45 8.22
C ASP A 867 -15.99 -32.27 9.07
N THR A 868 -16.85 -32.56 10.04
CA THR A 868 -17.48 -31.52 10.86
C THR A 868 -16.56 -30.97 11.95
N ARG A 869 -15.45 -31.66 12.28
CA ARG A 869 -14.52 -31.28 13.36
C ARG A 869 -15.18 -31.02 14.72
N GLY A 870 -16.34 -31.64 14.97
CA GLY A 870 -17.12 -31.43 16.19
C GLY A 870 -17.97 -30.15 16.20
N TYR A 871 -18.11 -29.48 15.06
CA TYR A 871 -19.02 -28.34 14.90
C TYR A 871 -20.47 -28.74 15.26
N ARG A 872 -21.16 -27.82 15.93
CA ARG A 872 -22.50 -28.04 16.48
C ARG A 872 -23.56 -27.41 15.57
N PHE A 873 -24.21 -28.25 14.77
CA PHE A 873 -25.24 -27.81 13.82
C PHE A 873 -26.57 -27.56 14.53
N LYS A 874 -27.30 -26.55 14.04
CA LYS A 874 -28.70 -26.31 14.46
C LYS A 874 -29.63 -27.00 13.47
N ALA A 875 -30.61 -27.73 14.01
CA ALA A 875 -31.56 -28.54 13.25
C ALA A 875 -32.75 -27.74 12.67
N MET A 876 -32.99 -26.52 13.17
CA MET A 876 -34.11 -25.67 12.79
C MET A 876 -33.63 -24.25 12.50
N PHE A 877 -34.34 -23.55 11.61
CA PHE A 877 -34.12 -22.13 11.26
C PHE A 877 -32.75 -21.82 10.63
N ARG A 878 -32.17 -22.79 9.92
CA ARG A 878 -30.92 -22.62 9.18
C ARG A 878 -30.93 -23.33 7.82
N GLU A 879 -30.37 -22.63 6.85
CA GLU A 879 -30.06 -23.15 5.52
C GLU A 879 -28.56 -23.45 5.44
N TYR A 880 -28.20 -24.50 4.67
CA TYR A 880 -26.82 -24.90 4.41
C TYR A 880 -26.58 -24.96 2.90
N ALA A 881 -25.36 -24.66 2.47
CA ALA A 881 -24.95 -24.76 1.06
C ALA A 881 -23.45 -25.05 0.93
N LEU A 882 -23.07 -25.58 -0.24
CA LEU A 882 -21.68 -25.58 -0.70
C LEU A 882 -21.37 -24.24 -1.35
N GLY A 883 -20.38 -23.54 -0.83
CA GLY A 883 -19.74 -22.41 -1.49
C GLY A 883 -18.53 -22.88 -2.28
N ILE A 884 -18.73 -23.23 -3.55
CA ILE A 884 -17.65 -23.68 -4.45
C ILE A 884 -16.87 -22.45 -4.92
N PHE A 885 -15.57 -22.43 -4.65
CA PHE A 885 -14.61 -21.40 -5.12
C PHE A 885 -13.71 -21.93 -6.25
N HIS A 886 -13.71 -23.24 -6.49
CA HIS A 886 -12.90 -23.88 -7.52
C HIS A 886 -13.71 -24.04 -8.82
N TYR A 887 -13.79 -22.96 -9.60
CA TYR A 887 -14.54 -22.89 -10.87
C TYR A 887 -13.93 -21.87 -11.85
N ILE A 888 -14.26 -21.98 -13.14
CA ILE A 888 -13.97 -20.97 -14.16
C ILE A 888 -15.09 -19.92 -14.17
N PRO A 889 -14.77 -18.61 -14.02
CA PRO A 889 -15.76 -17.54 -14.03
C PRO A 889 -16.64 -17.49 -15.29
N ALA A 890 -17.87 -17.00 -15.12
CA ALA A 890 -18.81 -16.73 -16.22
C ALA A 890 -18.48 -15.44 -17.01
N GLU A 891 -17.22 -15.00 -16.98
CA GLU A 891 -16.68 -13.95 -17.85
C GLU A 891 -15.90 -14.58 -19.02
N ASP A 892 -15.26 -15.73 -18.80
CA ASP A 892 -14.59 -16.54 -19.84
C ASP A 892 -15.58 -17.42 -20.63
N SER A 893 -16.80 -17.60 -20.13
CA SER A 893 -17.87 -18.43 -20.74
C SER A 893 -19.25 -17.99 -20.25
N GLN A 894 -20.35 -18.35 -20.95
CA GLN A 894 -21.70 -17.86 -20.59
C GLN A 894 -22.18 -18.29 -19.18
N ASN A 895 -21.63 -19.38 -18.66
CA ASN A 895 -22.01 -20.10 -17.45
C ASN A 895 -20.74 -20.55 -16.72
N PRO A 896 -20.67 -20.55 -15.37
CA PRO A 896 -19.46 -20.98 -14.67
C PRO A 896 -19.13 -22.46 -14.97
N GLY A 897 -17.86 -22.73 -15.28
CA GLY A 897 -17.37 -24.08 -15.59
C GLY A 897 -16.77 -24.75 -14.35
N LEU A 898 -17.30 -25.92 -13.96
CA LEU A 898 -16.80 -26.70 -12.83
C LEU A 898 -15.97 -27.91 -13.31
N PRO A 899 -14.75 -28.13 -12.77
CA PRO A 899 -13.96 -29.33 -13.05
C PRO A 899 -14.57 -30.58 -12.39
N LYS A 900 -14.09 -31.76 -12.76
CA LYS A 900 -14.55 -33.05 -12.19
C LYS A 900 -14.47 -33.13 -10.67
N GLN A 901 -13.42 -32.56 -10.06
CA GLN A 901 -13.24 -32.49 -8.61
C GLN A 901 -13.19 -31.02 -8.20
N VAL A 902 -14.12 -30.60 -7.35
CA VAL A 902 -14.22 -29.22 -6.84
C VAL A 902 -13.94 -29.14 -5.35
N ALA A 903 -13.30 -28.05 -4.93
CA ALA A 903 -13.17 -27.66 -3.53
C ALA A 903 -14.24 -26.63 -3.15
N ALA A 904 -14.88 -26.82 -1.99
CA ALA A 904 -15.98 -25.99 -1.51
C ALA A 904 -15.98 -25.79 0.02
N TYR A 905 -16.42 -24.62 0.46
CA TYR A 905 -16.75 -24.35 1.86
C TYR A 905 -18.15 -24.85 2.21
N LEU A 906 -18.35 -25.28 3.47
CA LEU A 906 -19.70 -25.32 4.03
C LEU A 906 -20.11 -23.90 4.43
N LEU A 907 -21.25 -23.46 3.92
CA LEU A 907 -21.87 -22.20 4.29
C LEU A 907 -23.14 -22.47 5.11
N GLU A 908 -23.37 -21.62 6.12
CA GLU A 908 -24.62 -21.57 6.89
C GLU A 908 -25.23 -20.18 6.83
N ARG A 909 -26.55 -20.09 6.90
CA ARG A 909 -27.27 -18.82 7.18
C ARG A 909 -28.56 -19.06 7.94
N SER A 910 -29.13 -17.98 8.49
CA SER A 910 -30.45 -17.99 9.10
C SER A 910 -31.54 -18.17 8.02
N GLU A 911 -32.56 -18.97 8.29
CA GLU A 911 -33.65 -19.24 7.35
C GLU A 911 -34.56 -17.99 7.19
N VAL A 912 -34.63 -17.43 5.98
CA VAL A 912 -35.40 -16.21 5.70
C VAL A 912 -36.76 -16.57 5.09
N ASN A 913 -37.76 -16.66 5.97
CA ASN A 913 -39.19 -16.83 5.69
C ASN A 913 -39.58 -18.12 4.91
N PRO A 914 -40.01 -19.20 5.58
CA PRO A 914 -40.25 -20.53 4.98
C PRO A 914 -41.55 -20.66 4.16
N GLN A 915 -42.10 -19.56 3.62
CA GLN A 915 -43.32 -19.54 2.79
C GLN A 915 -43.07 -19.22 1.30
N GLU A 916 -41.82 -19.01 0.90
CA GLU A 916 -41.44 -18.75 -0.49
C GLU A 916 -40.61 -19.92 -1.04
N ASP A 917 -41.19 -20.72 -1.95
CA ASP A 917 -40.52 -21.80 -2.70
C ASP A 917 -39.54 -21.23 -3.75
N ILE A 918 -38.49 -20.55 -3.28
CA ILE A 918 -37.42 -20.00 -4.12
C ILE A 918 -36.14 -20.81 -3.87
N PRO A 919 -35.66 -21.61 -4.85
CA PRO A 919 -34.39 -22.32 -4.75
C PRO A 919 -33.22 -21.44 -4.30
N VAL A 920 -32.46 -21.94 -3.32
CA VAL A 920 -31.27 -21.27 -2.77
C VAL A 920 -30.25 -21.05 -3.90
N GLY A 921 -29.78 -19.81 -4.04
CA GLY A 921 -28.99 -19.32 -5.18
C GLY A 921 -29.72 -18.24 -6.00
N LEU A 922 -31.06 -18.21 -5.99
CA LEU A 922 -31.82 -17.20 -6.72
C LEU A 922 -31.91 -15.86 -5.95
N SER A 923 -31.17 -14.86 -6.43
CA SER A 923 -31.56 -13.44 -6.50
C SER A 923 -32.62 -12.94 -5.48
N ARG A 924 -32.28 -12.92 -4.19
CA ARG A 924 -33.04 -12.16 -3.18
C ARG A 924 -32.34 -10.82 -2.91
N GLN A 925 -33.10 -9.72 -2.91
CA GLN A 925 -32.59 -8.42 -2.48
C GLN A 925 -32.47 -8.40 -0.95
N TYR A 926 -31.24 -8.58 -0.45
CA TYR A 926 -30.95 -8.73 0.98
C TYR A 926 -31.15 -7.43 1.77
N ARG A 927 -31.68 -7.56 3.01
CA ARG A 927 -32.13 -6.42 3.83
C ARG A 927 -31.26 -6.11 5.05
N SER A 928 -30.44 -7.05 5.55
CA SER A 928 -29.58 -6.82 6.71
C SER A 928 -28.22 -7.55 6.64
N PHE A 929 -27.41 -7.40 7.70
CA PHE A 929 -26.10 -8.06 7.87
C PHE A 929 -26.23 -9.47 8.47
N GLU A 930 -27.35 -9.80 9.12
CA GLU A 930 -27.57 -11.09 9.79
C GLU A 930 -28.14 -12.18 8.86
N ASP A 931 -28.48 -11.79 7.62
CA ASP A 931 -29.09 -12.64 6.58
C ASP A 931 -28.06 -13.30 5.63
N GLY A 932 -26.76 -12.99 5.80
CA GLY A 932 -25.69 -13.40 4.89
C GLY A 932 -25.18 -14.83 5.11
N TRP A 933 -24.49 -15.36 4.09
CA TRP A 933 -23.75 -16.62 4.20
C TRP A 933 -22.53 -16.47 5.11
N ARG A 934 -22.43 -17.33 6.12
CA ARG A 934 -21.24 -17.46 6.96
C ARG A 934 -20.52 -18.76 6.61
N ARG A 935 -19.19 -18.71 6.48
CA ARG A 935 -18.36 -19.92 6.44
C ARG A 935 -18.45 -20.67 7.78
N VAL A 936 -18.86 -21.93 7.74
CA VAL A 936 -18.76 -22.85 8.88
C VAL A 936 -17.28 -23.24 9.05
N PRO A 937 -16.72 -23.30 10.28
CA PRO A 937 -15.35 -23.75 10.52
C PRO A 937 -15.21 -25.29 10.42
N THR A 938 -15.75 -25.89 9.36
CA THR A 938 -15.44 -27.28 8.97
C THR A 938 -14.12 -27.34 8.21
N GLY A 939 -13.62 -28.57 7.99
CA GLY A 939 -12.62 -28.81 6.95
C GLY A 939 -13.17 -28.54 5.55
N PHE A 940 -12.30 -28.67 4.54
CA PHE A 940 -12.74 -28.59 3.16
C PHE A 940 -13.67 -29.73 2.76
N ILE A 941 -14.60 -29.41 1.87
CA ILE A 941 -15.44 -30.38 1.20
C ILE A 941 -14.90 -30.51 -0.21
N TYR A 942 -14.38 -31.70 -0.52
CA TYR A 942 -14.09 -32.10 -1.88
C TYR A 942 -15.28 -32.86 -2.43
N VAL A 943 -15.81 -32.41 -3.56
CA VAL A 943 -16.94 -33.03 -4.24
C VAL A 943 -16.48 -33.48 -5.63
N GLU A 944 -16.72 -34.74 -5.95
CA GLU A 944 -16.56 -35.27 -7.30
C GLU A 944 -17.90 -35.17 -8.03
N LEU A 945 -17.93 -34.43 -9.14
CA LEU A 945 -19.16 -34.11 -9.85
C LEU A 945 -19.51 -35.25 -10.83
N PRO A 946 -20.72 -35.82 -10.76
CA PRO A 946 -21.09 -36.96 -11.58
C PRO A 946 -21.29 -36.57 -13.05
N GLY A 947 -20.79 -37.39 -13.96
CA GLY A 947 -20.96 -37.19 -15.41
C GLY A 947 -19.88 -36.38 -16.11
N VAL A 948 -18.85 -35.91 -15.40
CA VAL A 948 -17.65 -35.31 -16.02
C VAL A 948 -16.69 -36.43 -16.45
N PRO A 949 -16.40 -36.62 -17.75
CA PRO A 949 -15.74 -37.83 -18.23
C PRO A 949 -14.23 -37.87 -17.92
N ASP A 950 -13.57 -36.72 -17.86
CA ASP A 950 -12.14 -36.59 -17.58
C ASP A 950 -11.81 -35.28 -16.83
N PHE A 951 -10.52 -35.07 -16.51
CA PHE A 951 -10.06 -33.87 -15.79
C PHE A 951 -9.96 -32.60 -16.67
N ALA A 952 -10.07 -32.72 -18.00
CA ALA A 952 -10.04 -31.58 -18.92
C ALA A 952 -11.44 -31.05 -19.24
N SER A 953 -12.46 -31.87 -19.00
CA SER A 953 -13.87 -31.53 -19.22
C SER A 953 -14.42 -30.66 -18.10
N LEU A 954 -15.13 -29.61 -18.48
CA LEU A 954 -15.87 -28.73 -17.58
C LEU A 954 -17.36 -29.03 -17.65
N TRP A 955 -18.00 -29.08 -16.49
CA TRP A 955 -19.43 -29.14 -16.36
C TRP A 955 -19.96 -27.75 -16.03
N TYR A 956 -20.73 -27.19 -16.96
CA TYR A 956 -21.26 -25.83 -16.86
C TYR A 956 -22.53 -25.82 -16.02
N ILE A 957 -22.49 -25.12 -14.89
CA ILE A 957 -23.66 -24.87 -14.04
C ILE A 957 -24.38 -23.58 -14.49
N ASP A 958 -25.66 -23.41 -14.16
CA ASP A 958 -26.36 -22.17 -14.52
C ASP A 958 -25.74 -20.97 -13.79
N ARG A 959 -25.59 -19.85 -14.49
CA ARG A 959 -25.10 -18.58 -13.92
C ARG A 959 -25.94 -18.11 -12.72
N THR A 960 -27.19 -18.54 -12.55
CA THR A 960 -27.96 -18.25 -11.32
C THR A 960 -27.33 -18.80 -10.05
N CYS A 961 -26.48 -19.83 -10.13
CA CYS A 961 -25.78 -20.36 -8.96
C CYS A 961 -24.58 -19.50 -8.53
N LEU A 962 -24.17 -18.50 -9.32
CA LEU A 962 -23.02 -17.65 -9.02
C LEU A 962 -23.43 -16.44 -8.17
N GLU A 963 -23.03 -16.40 -6.90
CA GLU A 963 -23.35 -15.34 -5.94
C GLU A 963 -22.08 -14.67 -5.41
N THR A 964 -22.06 -13.34 -5.32
CA THR A 964 -21.02 -12.60 -4.57
C THR A 964 -21.41 -12.54 -3.10
N VAL A 965 -20.69 -13.27 -2.26
CA VAL A 965 -20.92 -13.34 -0.82
C VAL A 965 -19.89 -12.51 -0.05
N TYR A 966 -20.17 -12.27 1.23
CA TYR A 966 -19.23 -11.71 2.20
C TYR A 966 -19.05 -12.76 3.30
N LEU A 967 -17.91 -13.45 3.32
CA LEU A 967 -17.57 -14.46 4.33
C LEU A 967 -16.96 -13.82 5.59
#